data_AF-A0A813FF09-F1
#
_entry.id   AF-A0A813FF09-F1
#
_cell.length_a   1.000
_cell.length_b   1.000
_cell.length_c   1.000
_cell.angle_alpha   90.00
_cell.angle_beta   90.00
_cell.angle_gamma   90.00
#
_symmetry.space_group_name_H-M   'P 1'
#
loop_
_entity.id
_entity.type
_entity.pdbx_description
1 polymer ?
#
loop_
_entity_poly.entity_id
_entity_poly.type
_entity_poly.pdbx_seq_one_letter_code
_entity_poly.pdbx_strand_id
1 'polypeptide(L)'
;MEEKDGQRGSIAVSRQFEVFQRIRYVKLNVYQVLGSNPGGKLGLEDLKVYSVSDNLANRTVAVATATSSWANCASCVSEVDGNFRSHASSFAVDDDFETWWGAQYATSLPGQSYMQIDLGALTQIDIAAIRWKYPAFDVSALCSQTDTGNFDMVGAAFKNTAYLTPIVFFGSYQCKRVRILLGIPAESLGGQGIIGIREVEIYSTSSDVTIGKPIESSDSTNGVLATDDSDVTTWMSASKAVTSLTIDTETNFTAWGARLLSPSTSVIANFEIQVSDDGETFETVYKVEGNQVNDLWIIQRFSGRYVRAVFQQTSASTFYVRTFRVFATANYALNAPSLPEKGWEHSGYQAIDGLDNTYWISEPFATTATLRLVLAEQTFVAGGVKLVWMFPAEDFRVYLSNDTVTWNLLYNVTGNLENITLIGGYWEAKYMDIRMDRASQLNGDGIYALFSWNVYFDPNLAHFKPLEVTATISQSQFRPENAIDGDESTIWMPRQGTTSGKITFDLLENMIISGFDVYWRRPPRAYRMEYEEADTGIWKLVHSWNTTALNVGPQQYWTEGFSARRIMLVVEDVQTSEEGLIVALQDVKLYIPVGGNAIDKNIALKRVVEVSANTIVGNVKEYAVDGNERGTYWHPGWGIRQAWLLLNLDFLPPGQLPPGHDLARIQVMWRWAPDDLLIELAYDNSMIPLGHYTGVTSLVTDIPMMRKALKIKFSVDSSRTDEEIGILQVKVWKRVSAYPPAVVKDPDPWMTHKDYMVDRDLQSYWMGPPLDGGNLVTVTIDLGKIYNATDIQIYFGFRPQVLFLYTSTDGVVYNQSLMTSGKTLGLLTLKEQGLAFVLRYVRLKIMRGYIDPDGGQWGSTIRDFAVVQFSNLARGKLAYADNIWSYPPEWTVDSELGLASGDPDQETAWTSRFGAKSAQLTYDLGGLKNVAGMEWMFGYVAQKTQVHYADTNANDTNWRKATEVALNQLQHVVVPTTVHFKARYIRLSLTEPVSEDIWDPDDYGNIETWSSLFSILDFKVYEHTGGGGVMGFQSLDGMQYTTITYGLRQPEEWIISSERDILTKDVVRPSYVTDVGRLVQVVLTTRKVAQDKTTRTFEVAIYKNGMPYGDPYIRTVPLDRMHGPHSTRIVMGVRSSAHEPEVGAADVDGPLDPRADVEQGIPLSPFFEGASWAWFVVVVVVVVVCLLYLLFFVWLSFVVVVVVVVVVVVVESASSHLSRLVRLLFGSSLHLEHALTSIHA
;
A
#
# COMPACT_ATOMS: atom_id res chain seq x y z
N MET A 1 17.29 52.20 -9.74
CA MET A 1 16.47 53.34 -9.33
C MET A 1 16.65 53.48 -7.84
N GLU A 2 17.11 54.64 -7.38
CA GLU A 2 17.23 54.93 -5.95
C GLU A 2 16.07 55.89 -5.63
N GLU A 3 15.00 55.36 -5.07
CA GLU A 3 13.87 56.15 -4.59
C GLU A 3 13.94 56.17 -3.06
N LYS A 4 14.39 57.32 -2.53
CA LYS A 4 14.25 57.64 -1.11
C LYS A 4 12.83 58.13 -0.91
N ASP A 5 11.96 57.28 -0.36
CA ASP A 5 10.84 57.82 0.40
C ASP A 5 10.53 57.00 1.66
N GLY A 6 10.40 57.73 2.76
CA GLY A 6 10.26 57.20 4.09
C GLY A 6 8.83 56.80 4.40
N GLN A 7 8.46 55.56 4.12
CA GLN A 7 7.43 54.84 4.87
C GLN A 7 7.80 53.37 5.03
N ARG A 8 7.56 52.83 6.23
CA ARG A 8 7.84 51.44 6.61
C ARG A 8 6.99 50.49 5.77
N GLY A 9 7.54 49.97 4.68
CA GLY A 9 6.97 48.89 3.88
C GLY A 9 8.05 47.90 3.47
N SER A 10 7.75 46.61 3.57
CA SER A 10 8.56 45.53 3.01
C SER A 10 8.83 45.79 1.53
N ILE A 11 10.10 45.85 1.14
CA ILE A 11 10.47 45.96 -0.28
C ILE A 11 10.21 44.60 -0.92
N ALA A 12 9.04 44.43 -1.56
CA ALA A 12 8.77 43.30 -2.43
C ALA A 12 9.46 43.54 -3.78
N VAL A 13 10.55 42.84 -4.06
CA VAL A 13 11.15 42.81 -5.40
C VAL A 13 10.86 41.43 -6.01
N SER A 14 9.86 41.37 -6.88
CA SER A 14 9.66 40.20 -7.75
C SER A 14 10.74 40.21 -8.83
N ARG A 15 11.46 39.09 -9.00
CA ARG A 15 12.26 38.82 -10.19
C ARG A 15 11.85 37.47 -10.76
N GLN A 16 11.26 37.49 -11.96
CA GLN A 16 10.98 36.30 -12.76
C GLN A 16 12.26 35.83 -13.46
N PHE A 17 12.59 34.54 -13.30
CA PHE A 17 13.75 33.88 -13.91
C PHE A 17 13.32 32.85 -14.98
N GLU A 18 14.32 32.46 -15.76
CA GLU A 18 14.37 31.82 -17.10
C GLU A 18 13.39 30.66 -17.40
N VAL A 19 13.06 30.53 -18.70
CA VAL A 19 12.35 29.37 -19.27
C VAL A 19 13.36 28.29 -19.61
N PHE A 20 13.04 27.03 -19.32
CA PHE A 20 13.93 25.91 -19.55
C PHE A 20 13.14 24.76 -20.19
N GLN A 21 13.56 24.28 -21.36
CA GLN A 21 12.95 23.11 -22.02
C GLN A 21 13.09 21.80 -21.21
N ARG A 22 14.12 21.70 -20.33
CA ARG A 22 14.42 20.49 -19.55
C ARG A 22 15.01 20.85 -18.18
N ILE A 23 14.16 21.02 -17.15
CA ILE A 23 14.62 21.21 -15.76
C ILE A 23 14.54 19.90 -15.02
N ARG A 24 15.65 19.48 -14.40
CA ARG A 24 15.63 18.47 -13.32
C ARG A 24 15.71 19.11 -11.93
N TYR A 25 16.39 20.26 -11.80
CA TYR A 25 16.53 21.00 -10.53
C TYR A 25 16.59 22.53 -10.75
N VAL A 26 16.05 23.32 -9.81
CA VAL A 26 16.21 24.78 -9.76
C VAL A 26 17.02 25.16 -8.53
N LYS A 27 18.05 26.00 -8.69
CA LYS A 27 18.90 26.47 -7.59
C LYS A 27 18.90 27.99 -7.48
N LEU A 28 18.32 28.52 -6.41
CA LEU A 28 18.36 29.94 -6.09
C LEU A 28 19.59 30.28 -5.25
N ASN A 29 20.52 31.07 -5.79
CA ASN A 29 21.67 31.60 -5.04
C ASN A 29 21.45 33.10 -4.77
N VAL A 30 21.31 33.49 -3.51
CA VAL A 30 21.17 34.91 -3.11
C VAL A 30 22.55 35.51 -2.86
N TYR A 31 23.03 36.33 -3.79
CA TYR A 31 24.39 36.89 -3.74
C TYR A 31 24.49 38.22 -2.97
N GLN A 32 23.40 38.99 -2.88
CA GLN A 32 23.37 40.29 -2.20
C GLN A 32 21.96 40.61 -1.70
N VAL A 33 21.86 41.19 -0.50
CA VAL A 33 20.59 41.61 0.13
C VAL A 33 20.57 43.13 0.21
N LEU A 34 19.67 43.78 -0.51
CA LEU A 34 19.58 45.26 -0.60
C LEU A 34 18.79 45.89 0.55
N GLY A 35 18.10 45.09 1.35
CA GLY A 35 17.41 45.49 2.58
C GLY A 35 16.93 44.24 3.33
N SER A 36 17.14 44.20 4.64
CA SER A 36 16.69 43.11 5.52
C SER A 36 15.68 43.63 6.54
N ASN A 37 14.93 42.72 7.17
CA ASN A 37 14.13 43.12 8.33
C ASN A 37 15.06 43.58 9.49
N PRO A 38 14.54 44.23 10.55
CA PRO A 38 15.36 44.70 11.67
C PRO A 38 16.22 43.63 12.36
N GLY A 39 15.92 42.34 12.16
CA GLY A 39 16.69 41.21 12.66
C GLY A 39 17.71 40.65 11.68
N GLY A 40 17.93 41.27 10.51
CA GLY A 40 18.88 40.81 9.50
C GLY A 40 18.44 39.54 8.75
N LYS A 41 17.19 39.09 8.90
CA LYS A 41 16.68 37.86 8.29
C LYS A 41 16.12 38.14 6.90
N LEU A 42 16.41 37.23 5.97
CA LEU A 42 15.84 37.17 4.63
C LEU A 42 14.73 36.12 4.62
N GLY A 43 13.57 36.45 4.05
CA GLY A 43 12.51 35.49 3.76
C GLY A 43 12.38 35.35 2.25
N LEU A 44 12.36 34.11 1.75
CA LEU A 44 11.85 33.81 0.43
C LEU A 44 10.34 33.60 0.61
N GLU A 45 9.53 34.48 0.02
CA GLU A 45 8.08 34.40 0.15
C GLU A 45 7.51 33.28 -0.73
N ASP A 46 8.04 33.12 -1.96
CA ASP A 46 7.58 32.10 -2.90
C ASP A 46 8.66 31.75 -3.96
N LEU A 47 8.61 30.52 -4.49
CA LEU A 47 9.38 30.03 -5.65
C LEU A 47 8.43 29.23 -6.55
N LYS A 48 7.97 29.86 -7.63
CA LYS A 48 7.04 29.24 -8.58
C LYS A 48 7.78 28.74 -9.83
N VAL A 49 7.57 27.48 -10.20
CA VAL A 49 8.08 26.86 -11.43
C VAL A 49 6.88 26.42 -12.25
N TYR A 50 6.72 26.98 -13.45
CA TYR A 50 5.57 26.71 -14.33
C TYR A 50 5.95 25.73 -15.44
N SER A 51 5.05 24.80 -15.77
CA SER A 51 5.12 24.08 -17.04
C SER A 51 4.70 24.99 -18.18
N VAL A 52 5.38 24.86 -19.30
CA VAL A 52 5.11 25.61 -20.53
C VAL A 52 4.83 24.64 -21.68
N SER A 53 4.14 25.11 -22.71
CA SER A 53 3.92 24.44 -23.98
C SER A 53 5.25 24.17 -24.69
N ASP A 54 5.20 23.48 -25.83
CA ASP A 54 6.32 23.48 -26.76
C ASP A 54 6.59 24.89 -27.30
N ASN A 55 7.78 25.10 -27.88
CA ASN A 55 8.16 26.36 -28.49
C ASN A 55 7.23 26.66 -29.68
N LEU A 56 6.26 27.54 -29.46
CA LEU A 56 5.26 27.95 -30.44
C LEU A 56 5.88 28.66 -31.65
N ALA A 57 7.09 29.21 -31.51
CA ALA A 57 7.81 29.86 -32.59
C ALA A 57 8.42 28.87 -33.61
N ASN A 58 8.65 27.61 -33.22
CA ASN A 58 9.23 26.56 -34.06
C ASN A 58 8.16 25.76 -34.85
N ARG A 59 6.87 26.10 -34.71
CA ARG A 59 5.83 25.44 -35.49
C ARG A 59 6.01 25.76 -36.97
N THR A 60 5.77 24.79 -37.85
CA THR A 60 5.93 24.92 -39.33
C THR A 60 5.13 26.06 -39.96
N VAL A 61 4.14 26.61 -39.24
CA VAL A 61 3.30 27.74 -39.69
C VAL A 61 3.88 29.09 -39.25
N ALA A 62 4.84 29.10 -38.34
CA ALA A 62 5.39 30.33 -37.79
C ALA A 62 6.42 30.96 -38.75
N VAL A 63 6.30 32.27 -38.98
CA VAL A 63 7.18 33.01 -39.89
C VAL A 63 7.88 34.15 -39.14
N ALA A 64 9.21 34.06 -39.02
CA ALA A 64 10.03 35.11 -38.44
C ALA A 64 10.49 36.13 -39.48
N THR A 65 10.20 37.40 -39.24
CA THR A 65 10.65 38.56 -40.03
C THR A 65 11.41 39.53 -39.14
N ALA A 66 12.37 40.26 -39.67
CA ALA A 66 13.13 41.26 -38.91
C ALA A 66 13.29 42.56 -39.71
N THR A 67 13.55 43.67 -39.03
CA THR A 67 13.77 44.99 -39.66
C THR A 67 15.01 45.04 -40.55
N SER A 68 16.03 44.25 -40.20
CA SER A 68 17.23 44.04 -40.99
C SER A 68 17.82 42.67 -40.65
N SER A 69 18.62 42.13 -41.55
CA SER A 69 19.48 40.98 -41.27
C SER A 69 20.91 41.38 -41.55
N TRP A 70 21.84 40.83 -40.78
CA TRP A 70 23.26 40.99 -41.05
C TRP A 70 23.60 40.23 -42.33
N ALA A 71 23.47 40.91 -43.46
CA ALA A 71 24.02 40.51 -44.74
C ALA A 71 25.46 41.03 -44.80
N ASN A 72 26.44 40.14 -44.77
CA ASN A 72 27.81 40.51 -45.08
C ASN A 72 27.85 41.03 -46.52
N CYS A 73 27.93 42.35 -46.67
CA CYS A 73 28.47 43.10 -47.81
C CYS A 73 28.16 42.52 -49.20
N ALA A 74 27.27 43.16 -49.95
CA ALA A 74 26.92 42.80 -51.33
C ALA A 74 28.11 42.78 -52.32
N SER A 75 29.32 43.21 -51.92
CA SER A 75 30.54 43.27 -52.74
C SER A 75 31.75 42.53 -52.17
N CYS A 76 31.61 41.72 -51.10
CA CYS A 76 32.75 41.07 -50.45
C CYS A 76 32.88 39.64 -50.96
N VAL A 77 33.84 39.44 -51.87
CA VAL A 77 34.16 38.15 -52.50
C VAL A 77 35.25 37.44 -51.69
N SER A 78 34.95 36.22 -51.18
CA SER A 78 35.86 35.15 -50.65
C SER A 78 36.70 35.45 -49.40
N GLU A 79 37.20 34.54 -48.56
CA GLU A 79 36.98 33.14 -48.13
C GLU A 79 37.89 32.97 -46.89
N VAL A 80 37.44 32.26 -45.85
CA VAL A 80 38.37 31.47 -45.02
C VAL A 80 37.82 30.04 -44.82
N ASP A 81 36.50 29.82 -44.79
CA ASP A 81 35.93 28.46 -44.56
C ASP A 81 34.87 27.99 -45.59
N GLY A 82 34.76 28.62 -46.77
CA GLY A 82 33.95 28.09 -47.90
C GLY A 82 32.43 28.02 -47.73
N ASN A 83 31.83 28.40 -46.60
CA ASN A 83 30.37 28.44 -46.41
C ASN A 83 29.88 29.80 -45.89
N PHE A 84 29.16 30.56 -46.73
CA PHE A 84 28.42 31.75 -46.31
C PHE A 84 27.23 31.33 -45.45
N ARG A 85 27.27 31.59 -44.14
CA ARG A 85 26.07 31.49 -43.28
C ARG A 85 25.37 32.85 -43.27
N SER A 86 24.25 32.97 -43.98
CA SER A 86 23.38 34.17 -43.90
C SER A 86 22.71 34.21 -42.54
N HIS A 87 22.84 35.29 -41.76
CA HIS A 87 22.15 35.42 -40.45
C HIS A 87 20.67 35.80 -40.62
N ALA A 88 19.89 34.93 -41.26
CA ALA A 88 18.48 35.14 -41.59
C ALA A 88 17.60 35.12 -40.33
N SER A 89 16.45 35.81 -40.37
CA SER A 89 15.52 35.83 -39.23
C SER A 89 14.91 34.46 -38.91
N SER A 90 14.89 33.54 -39.88
CA SER A 90 14.49 32.15 -39.66
C SER A 90 15.43 31.40 -38.71
N PHE A 91 16.69 31.80 -38.60
CA PHE A 91 17.69 31.21 -37.69
C PHE A 91 17.54 31.64 -36.24
N ALA A 92 16.42 32.25 -35.90
CA ALA A 92 16.08 32.56 -34.52
C ALA A 92 14.80 31.84 -34.10
N VAL A 93 14.28 30.93 -34.92
CA VAL A 93 13.09 30.13 -34.64
C VAL A 93 13.20 28.73 -35.27
N ASP A 94 14.43 28.27 -35.54
CA ASP A 94 14.70 27.00 -36.23
C ASP A 94 15.13 25.88 -35.29
N ASP A 95 15.22 26.17 -33.98
CA ASP A 95 15.63 25.23 -32.92
C ASP A 95 17.07 24.69 -33.11
N ASP A 96 17.89 25.34 -33.96
CA ASP A 96 19.31 25.06 -34.09
C ASP A 96 20.12 26.14 -33.36
N PHE A 97 20.54 25.84 -32.13
CA PHE A 97 21.33 26.77 -31.34
C PHE A 97 22.68 27.15 -31.94
N GLU A 98 23.16 26.47 -32.99
CA GLU A 98 24.39 26.83 -33.70
C GLU A 98 24.17 27.84 -34.83
N THR A 99 22.92 28.06 -35.27
CA THR A 99 22.54 29.18 -36.14
C THR A 99 22.18 30.41 -35.29
N TRP A 100 22.10 31.57 -35.93
CA TRP A 100 21.65 32.81 -35.27
C TRP A 100 21.30 33.90 -36.29
N TRP A 101 20.31 34.72 -35.95
CA TRP A 101 19.99 35.98 -36.61
C TRP A 101 20.79 37.15 -36.01
N GLY A 102 21.36 38.00 -36.87
CA GLY A 102 22.08 39.21 -36.46
C GLY A 102 21.41 40.48 -36.97
N ALA A 103 21.31 41.50 -36.12
CA ALA A 103 20.90 42.83 -36.54
C ALA A 103 22.02 43.53 -37.34
N GLN A 104 21.65 44.42 -38.28
CA GLN A 104 22.63 45.18 -39.07
C GLN A 104 23.52 46.08 -38.19
N TYR A 105 24.83 46.09 -38.49
CA TYR A 105 25.84 46.92 -37.82
C TYR A 105 25.47 48.41 -37.76
N ALA A 106 25.90 49.08 -36.70
CA ALA A 106 25.80 50.53 -36.50
C ALA A 106 24.37 51.09 -36.45
N THR A 107 23.37 50.27 -36.08
CA THR A 107 22.04 50.73 -35.66
C THR A 107 22.17 51.47 -34.31
N SER A 108 22.63 52.71 -34.38
CA SER A 108 22.93 53.59 -33.24
C SER A 108 21.69 54.22 -32.60
N LEU A 109 20.49 53.85 -33.04
CA LEU A 109 19.23 54.38 -32.51
C LEU A 109 18.46 53.29 -31.74
N PRO A 110 18.25 53.45 -30.42
CA PRO A 110 17.40 52.57 -29.62
C PRO A 110 16.00 52.44 -30.25
N GLY A 111 15.48 51.21 -30.35
CA GLY A 111 14.10 50.96 -30.78
C GLY A 111 13.85 50.84 -32.29
N GLN A 112 14.88 50.80 -33.14
CA GLN A 112 14.71 50.59 -34.59
C GLN A 112 14.87 49.12 -35.04
N SER A 113 15.35 48.23 -34.18
CA SER A 113 15.52 46.82 -34.51
C SER A 113 14.44 45.98 -33.83
N TYR A 114 13.69 45.20 -34.61
CA TYR A 114 12.75 44.22 -34.07
C TYR A 114 12.79 42.91 -34.83
N MET A 115 12.44 41.84 -34.13
CA MET A 115 12.08 40.55 -34.70
C MET A 115 10.58 40.33 -34.49
N GLN A 116 9.88 39.86 -35.52
CA GLN A 116 8.45 39.60 -35.48
C GLN A 116 8.18 38.17 -35.90
N ILE A 117 7.46 37.44 -35.07
CA ILE A 117 7.07 36.05 -35.26
C ILE A 117 5.56 36.04 -35.48
N ASP A 118 5.12 35.63 -36.66
CA ASP A 118 3.72 35.36 -36.96
C ASP A 118 3.42 33.91 -36.59
N LEU A 119 2.43 33.67 -35.73
CA LEU A 119 2.07 32.32 -35.25
C LEU A 119 0.99 31.66 -36.12
N GLY A 120 0.51 32.35 -37.15
CA GLY A 120 -0.52 31.87 -38.08
C GLY A 120 -1.95 31.93 -37.52
N ALA A 121 -2.14 31.75 -36.22
CA ALA A 121 -3.43 31.81 -35.52
C ALA A 121 -3.31 32.54 -34.17
N LEU A 122 -4.46 33.00 -33.63
CA LEU A 122 -4.54 33.50 -32.26
C LEU A 122 -4.14 32.37 -31.30
N THR A 123 -3.04 32.57 -30.59
CA THR A 123 -2.45 31.59 -29.68
C THR A 123 -2.21 32.26 -28.34
N GLN A 124 -2.52 31.57 -27.24
CA GLN A 124 -2.21 32.05 -25.89
C GLN A 124 -0.69 32.03 -25.68
N ILE A 125 -0.16 33.10 -25.10
CA ILE A 125 1.26 33.27 -24.82
C ILE A 125 1.42 33.91 -23.46
N ASP A 126 2.35 33.36 -22.69
CA ASP A 126 2.69 33.82 -21.35
C ASP A 126 4.14 34.27 -21.28
N ILE A 127 5.03 33.66 -22.07
CA ILE A 127 6.46 33.94 -22.01
C ILE A 127 7.08 33.91 -23.40
N ALA A 128 7.96 34.87 -23.68
CA ALA A 128 8.91 34.80 -24.77
C ALA A 128 10.33 34.72 -24.19
N ALA A 129 11.08 33.67 -24.50
CA ALA A 129 12.47 33.52 -24.06
C ALA A 129 13.43 33.73 -25.24
N ILE A 130 14.48 34.51 -25.03
CA ILE A 130 15.44 34.87 -26.08
C ILE A 130 16.81 34.34 -25.71
N ARG A 131 17.37 33.46 -26.54
CA ARG A 131 18.77 33.02 -26.46
C ARG A 131 19.62 33.95 -27.31
N TRP A 132 20.62 34.56 -26.71
CA TRP A 132 21.46 35.55 -27.36
C TRP A 132 22.76 34.95 -27.88
N LYS A 133 23.15 35.39 -29.07
CA LYS A 133 24.55 35.38 -29.50
C LYS A 133 25.27 36.64 -29.02
N TYR A 134 24.60 37.80 -29.16
CA TYR A 134 25.04 39.10 -28.66
C TYR A 134 23.82 39.84 -28.06
N PRO A 135 23.75 40.06 -26.74
CA PRO A 135 22.52 40.54 -26.10
C PRO A 135 22.21 42.01 -26.39
N ALA A 136 20.92 42.35 -26.40
CA ALA A 136 20.45 43.72 -26.26
C ALA A 136 20.27 44.07 -24.77
N PHE A 137 20.69 45.26 -24.35
CA PHE A 137 20.61 45.74 -22.98
C PHE A 137 19.16 45.90 -22.51
N ASP A 138 18.27 46.36 -23.38
CA ASP A 138 16.83 46.42 -23.13
C ASP A 138 16.11 45.64 -24.22
N VAL A 139 15.09 44.88 -23.84
CA VAL A 139 14.26 44.12 -24.77
C VAL A 139 12.81 44.12 -24.32
N SER A 140 11.87 44.19 -25.26
CA SER A 140 10.44 44.14 -24.95
C SER A 140 9.70 43.23 -25.92
N ALA A 141 8.70 42.50 -25.41
CA ALA A 141 7.78 41.74 -26.22
C ALA A 141 6.48 42.54 -26.40
N LEU A 142 6.00 42.58 -27.63
CA LEU A 142 4.70 43.15 -27.98
C LEU A 142 3.83 42.09 -28.65
N CYS A 143 2.53 42.14 -28.40
CA CYS A 143 1.54 41.20 -28.92
C CYS A 143 0.57 41.91 -29.86
N SER A 144 0.22 41.29 -30.99
CA SER A 144 -0.88 41.72 -31.86
C SER A 144 -1.89 40.60 -32.01
N GLN A 145 -3.16 40.89 -31.74
CA GLN A 145 -4.30 39.99 -31.98
C GLN A 145 -4.73 39.94 -33.46
N THR A 146 -4.21 40.84 -34.30
CA THR A 146 -4.66 41.04 -35.68
C THR A 146 -3.50 41.02 -36.67
N ASP A 147 -3.81 40.88 -37.95
CA ASP A 147 -2.82 41.01 -39.04
C ASP A 147 -2.38 42.45 -39.30
N THR A 148 -3.10 43.45 -38.74
CA THR A 148 -2.89 44.87 -39.06
C THR A 148 -1.78 45.53 -38.23
N GLY A 149 -1.13 44.78 -37.33
CA GLY A 149 0.11 45.23 -36.67
C GLY A 149 -0.08 46.29 -35.57
N ASN A 150 -1.24 46.31 -34.91
CA ASN A 150 -1.40 47.04 -33.65
C ASN A 150 -0.80 46.17 -32.54
N PHE A 151 0.30 46.64 -31.96
CA PHE A 151 1.08 45.89 -30.99
C PHE A 151 0.95 46.53 -29.60
N ASP A 152 0.46 45.75 -28.63
CA ASP A 152 0.45 46.12 -27.23
C ASP A 152 1.70 45.58 -26.55
N MET A 153 2.35 46.39 -25.71
CA MET A 153 3.49 45.93 -24.93
C MET A 153 3.00 44.95 -23.87
N VAL A 154 3.46 43.70 -23.96
CA VAL A 154 3.02 42.62 -23.08
C VAL A 154 4.08 42.22 -22.08
N GLY A 155 5.36 42.53 -22.32
CA GLY A 155 6.41 42.32 -21.33
C GLY A 155 7.72 43.03 -21.71
N ALA A 156 8.62 43.20 -20.75
CA ALA A 156 9.94 43.79 -20.98
C ALA A 156 11.00 43.28 -20.00
N ALA A 157 12.25 43.24 -20.46
CA ALA A 157 13.44 42.97 -19.65
C ALA A 157 14.49 44.07 -19.90
N PHE A 158 15.12 44.55 -18.81
CA PHE A 158 16.09 45.65 -18.83
C PHE A 158 17.42 45.21 -18.24
N LYS A 159 18.51 45.85 -18.66
CA LYS A 159 19.89 45.53 -18.25
C LYS A 159 20.29 44.08 -18.54
N ASN A 160 19.84 43.55 -19.66
CA ASN A 160 20.13 42.20 -20.05
C ASN A 160 21.59 42.07 -20.54
N THR A 161 22.34 41.20 -19.87
CA THR A 161 23.67 40.74 -20.27
C THR A 161 23.76 39.21 -20.22
N ALA A 162 22.63 38.53 -20.10
CA ALA A 162 22.56 37.08 -19.93
C ALA A 162 22.48 36.38 -21.30
N TYR A 163 22.95 35.14 -21.34
CA TYR A 163 22.83 34.29 -22.53
C TYR A 163 21.36 33.99 -22.88
N LEU A 164 20.50 33.88 -21.88
CA LEU A 164 19.07 33.65 -22.01
C LEU A 164 18.31 34.78 -21.32
N THR A 165 17.24 35.28 -21.94
CA THR A 165 16.41 36.34 -21.35
C THR A 165 14.94 35.98 -21.48
N PRO A 166 14.26 35.68 -20.37
CA PRO A 166 12.82 35.53 -20.37
C PRO A 166 12.17 36.92 -20.37
N ILE A 167 11.17 37.08 -21.22
CA ILE A 167 10.23 38.19 -21.20
C ILE A 167 8.90 37.59 -20.81
N VAL A 168 8.58 37.66 -19.52
CA VAL A 168 7.29 37.22 -19.03
C VAL A 168 6.26 38.28 -19.31
N PHE A 169 5.11 37.86 -19.82
CA PHE A 169 4.03 38.77 -20.14
C PHE A 169 3.33 39.23 -18.85
N PHE A 170 2.72 40.40 -18.86
CA PHE A 170 1.97 40.96 -17.72
C PHE A 170 0.67 40.19 -17.39
N GLY A 171 0.43 39.07 -18.08
CA GLY A 171 -0.73 38.19 -18.04
C GLY A 171 -0.69 37.23 -19.25
N SER A 172 -1.68 36.36 -19.39
CA SER A 172 -1.86 35.56 -20.60
C SER A 172 -2.41 36.42 -21.74
N TYR A 173 -1.73 36.45 -22.89
CA TYR A 173 -2.21 37.19 -24.07
C TYR A 173 -2.48 36.26 -25.23
N GLN A 174 -3.63 36.44 -25.88
CA GLN A 174 -3.91 35.84 -27.18
C GLN A 174 -3.17 36.67 -28.24
N CYS A 175 -2.14 36.10 -28.87
CA CYS A 175 -1.38 36.77 -29.91
C CYS A 175 -1.44 35.98 -31.20
N LYS A 176 -1.70 36.68 -32.30
CA LYS A 176 -1.42 36.16 -33.65
C LYS A 176 0.02 36.47 -34.07
N ARG A 177 0.56 37.59 -33.60
CA ARG A 177 1.97 37.98 -33.84
C ARG A 177 2.63 38.45 -32.57
N VAL A 178 3.88 38.04 -32.37
CA VAL A 178 4.75 38.54 -31.30
C VAL A 178 5.88 39.34 -31.93
N ARG A 179 6.14 40.53 -31.40
CA ARG A 179 7.26 41.38 -31.81
C ARG A 179 8.23 41.56 -30.64
N ILE A 180 9.46 41.13 -30.82
CA ILE A 180 10.58 41.38 -29.92
C ILE A 180 11.26 42.67 -30.35
N LEU A 181 11.05 43.75 -29.59
CA LEU A 181 11.68 45.04 -29.78
C LEU A 181 13.02 45.10 -29.05
N LEU A 182 14.08 45.43 -29.77
CA LEU A 182 15.46 45.40 -29.30
C LEU A 182 15.97 46.82 -29.02
N GLY A 183 16.50 47.01 -27.81
CA GLY A 183 17.08 48.27 -27.34
C GLY A 183 18.55 48.44 -27.75
N ILE A 184 19.35 49.00 -26.84
CA ILE A 184 20.77 49.30 -27.09
C ILE A 184 21.59 48.00 -27.07
N PRO A 185 22.56 47.78 -27.97
CA PRO A 185 23.47 46.64 -27.89
C PRO A 185 24.22 46.59 -26.55
N ALA A 186 24.25 45.43 -25.89
CA ALA A 186 25.01 45.25 -24.65
C ALA A 186 26.51 45.03 -24.91
N GLU A 187 26.87 44.61 -26.12
CA GLU A 187 28.24 44.34 -26.54
C GLU A 187 28.60 45.08 -27.83
N SER A 188 29.90 45.24 -28.07
CA SER A 188 30.44 45.80 -29.30
C SER A 188 31.43 44.85 -29.96
N LEU A 189 31.33 44.67 -31.27
CA LEU A 189 32.30 43.93 -32.09
C LEU A 189 32.96 44.91 -33.05
N GLY A 190 34.29 45.03 -32.99
CA GLY A 190 35.03 46.02 -33.79
C GLY A 190 34.71 47.49 -33.42
N GLY A 191 34.27 47.75 -32.18
CA GLY A 191 33.91 49.10 -31.71
C GLY A 191 32.50 49.56 -32.10
N GLN A 192 31.73 48.73 -32.80
CA GLN A 192 30.31 48.98 -33.13
C GLN A 192 29.41 48.06 -32.32
N GLY A 193 28.28 48.56 -31.84
CA GLY A 193 27.30 47.75 -31.12
C GLY A 193 26.73 46.64 -32.00
N ILE A 194 26.60 45.44 -31.45
CA ILE A 194 26.08 44.24 -32.14
C ILE A 194 24.97 43.57 -31.33
N ILE A 195 23.92 43.12 -32.00
CA ILE A 195 22.84 42.32 -31.41
C ILE A 195 22.65 41.07 -32.27
N GLY A 196 22.53 39.92 -31.63
CA GLY A 196 22.31 38.64 -32.30
C GLY A 196 21.50 37.69 -31.43
N ILE A 197 20.52 37.04 -32.03
CA ILE A 197 19.61 36.09 -31.39
C ILE A 197 19.87 34.71 -31.99
N ARG A 198 20.17 33.73 -31.14
CA ARG A 198 20.26 32.31 -31.53
C ARG A 198 18.89 31.69 -31.64
N GLU A 199 18.00 31.98 -30.70
CA GLU A 199 16.64 31.41 -30.70
C GLU A 199 15.69 32.34 -29.94
N VAL A 200 14.47 32.46 -30.44
CA VAL A 200 13.31 33.02 -29.73
C VAL A 200 12.34 31.89 -29.52
N GLU A 201 12.15 31.56 -28.26
CA GLU A 201 11.19 30.55 -27.84
C GLU A 201 9.92 31.25 -27.34
N ILE A 202 8.75 30.82 -27.81
CA ILE A 202 7.45 31.36 -27.38
C ILE A 202 6.66 30.26 -26.68
N TYR A 203 6.09 30.57 -25.53
CA TYR A 203 5.49 29.60 -24.64
C TYR A 203 4.12 30.04 -24.12
N SER A 204 3.18 29.10 -24.07
CA SER A 204 1.95 29.17 -23.27
C SER A 204 2.15 28.33 -22.01
N THR A 205 1.67 28.78 -20.86
CA THR A 205 1.51 27.93 -19.68
C THR A 205 0.28 27.02 -19.85
N SER A 206 0.17 25.96 -19.05
CA SER A 206 -0.93 24.97 -19.12
C SER A 206 -2.31 25.65 -19.22
N SER A 207 -3.17 25.17 -20.12
CA SER A 207 -4.52 25.71 -20.30
C SER A 207 -5.33 25.58 -19.02
N ASP A 208 -5.77 26.72 -18.48
CA ASP A 208 -6.79 26.76 -17.45
C ASP A 208 -8.12 26.35 -18.07
N VAL A 209 -8.61 25.17 -17.72
CA VAL A 209 -9.85 24.61 -18.28
C VAL A 209 -11.10 25.26 -17.71
N THR A 210 -10.97 26.19 -16.76
CA THR A 210 -12.10 26.91 -16.16
C THR A 210 -12.45 28.20 -16.89
N ILE A 211 -11.53 28.74 -17.70
CA ILE A 211 -11.73 30.04 -18.35
C ILE A 211 -12.92 29.98 -19.30
N GLY A 212 -13.88 30.87 -19.09
CA GLY A 212 -15.08 30.99 -19.92
C GLY A 212 -16.08 29.83 -19.76
N LYS A 213 -15.88 28.93 -18.80
CA LYS A 213 -16.78 27.81 -18.54
C LYS A 213 -17.98 28.21 -17.67
N PRO A 214 -19.15 27.56 -17.84
CA PRO A 214 -20.29 27.75 -16.95
C PRO A 214 -19.90 27.51 -15.49
N ILE A 215 -20.25 28.45 -14.62
CA ILE A 215 -19.98 28.37 -13.19
C ILE A 215 -21.24 28.74 -12.39
N GLU A 216 -21.59 27.87 -11.45
CA GLU A 216 -22.72 28.03 -10.56
C GLU A 216 -22.24 28.19 -9.11
N SER A 217 -22.75 29.20 -8.42
CA SER A 217 -22.57 29.32 -6.98
C SER A 217 -23.78 28.78 -6.24
N SER A 218 -23.56 27.98 -5.19
CA SER A 218 -24.64 27.42 -4.38
C SER A 218 -25.49 28.48 -3.65
N ASP A 219 -24.99 29.73 -3.53
CA ASP A 219 -25.72 30.84 -2.92
C ASP A 219 -26.32 31.82 -3.94
N SER A 220 -26.37 31.44 -5.22
CA SER A 220 -26.92 32.21 -6.34
C SER A 220 -26.18 33.53 -6.67
N THR A 221 -24.97 33.73 -6.17
CA THR A 221 -24.10 34.83 -6.60
C THR A 221 -23.42 34.53 -7.94
N ASN A 222 -22.98 35.57 -8.67
CA ASN A 222 -22.38 35.40 -9.99
C ASN A 222 -20.92 34.91 -9.88
N GLY A 223 -20.72 33.60 -9.97
CA GLY A 223 -19.41 32.94 -9.89
C GLY A 223 -18.40 33.31 -10.99
N VAL A 224 -18.83 33.93 -12.10
CA VAL A 224 -17.97 34.20 -13.28
C VAL A 224 -16.72 35.01 -12.93
N LEU A 225 -16.82 35.89 -11.92
CA LEU A 225 -15.67 36.69 -11.46
C LEU A 225 -14.58 35.87 -10.77
N ALA A 226 -14.79 34.58 -10.51
CA ALA A 226 -13.75 33.68 -10.00
C ALA A 226 -12.98 32.98 -11.13
N THR A 227 -13.49 32.95 -12.37
CA THR A 227 -12.90 32.20 -13.50
C THR A 227 -12.65 33.08 -14.73
N ASP A 228 -12.60 34.40 -14.57
CA ASP A 228 -12.46 35.39 -15.66
C ASP A 228 -11.00 35.71 -16.03
N ASP A 229 -10.05 34.89 -15.57
CA ASP A 229 -8.59 35.06 -15.74
C ASP A 229 -8.04 36.37 -15.13
N SER A 230 -8.80 37.09 -14.30
CA SER A 230 -8.35 38.31 -13.64
C SER A 230 -7.99 38.08 -12.16
N ASP A 231 -6.76 38.41 -11.77
CA ASP A 231 -6.37 38.43 -10.36
C ASP A 231 -6.86 39.71 -9.62
N VAL A 232 -7.67 40.55 -10.28
CA VAL A 232 -8.17 41.84 -9.78
C VAL A 232 -9.66 41.82 -9.46
N THR A 233 -10.47 41.17 -10.30
CA THR A 233 -11.90 40.98 -10.02
C THR A 233 -12.07 40.02 -8.84
N THR A 234 -13.23 40.03 -8.20
CA THR A 234 -13.45 39.21 -7.00
C THR A 234 -14.89 38.77 -6.93
N TRP A 235 -15.10 37.46 -6.93
CA TRP A 235 -16.34 36.85 -6.51
C TRP A 235 -16.50 36.97 -4.98
N MET A 236 -17.72 37.24 -4.53
CA MET A 236 -18.08 37.36 -3.13
C MET A 236 -19.32 36.51 -2.84
N SER A 237 -19.25 35.65 -1.82
CA SER A 237 -20.41 34.89 -1.38
C SER A 237 -21.47 35.77 -0.72
N ALA A 238 -22.72 35.32 -0.71
CA ALA A 238 -23.84 36.03 -0.09
C ALA A 238 -23.75 36.06 1.45
N SER A 239 -23.08 35.07 2.05
CA SER A 239 -22.89 34.96 3.50
C SER A 239 -21.64 34.14 3.85
N LYS A 240 -21.28 34.04 5.12
CA LYS A 240 -20.26 33.11 5.65
C LYS A 240 -20.75 31.65 5.83
N ALA A 241 -21.99 31.33 5.44
CA ALA A 241 -22.46 29.94 5.46
C ALA A 241 -21.71 29.12 4.41
N VAL A 242 -21.58 27.81 4.65
CA VAL A 242 -20.92 26.89 3.70
C VAL A 242 -21.51 27.09 2.31
N THR A 243 -20.66 27.39 1.34
CA THR A 243 -21.05 27.70 -0.04
C THR A 243 -20.05 27.05 -0.99
N SER A 244 -20.44 26.86 -2.24
CA SER A 244 -19.58 26.26 -3.26
C SER A 244 -19.62 27.02 -4.57
N LEU A 245 -18.53 26.88 -5.33
CA LEU A 245 -18.45 27.22 -6.74
C LEU A 245 -18.28 25.92 -7.52
N THR A 246 -19.24 25.61 -8.40
CA THR A 246 -19.22 24.43 -9.27
C THR A 246 -19.00 24.89 -10.70
N ILE A 247 -17.96 24.40 -11.34
CA ILE A 247 -17.59 24.69 -12.73
C ILE A 247 -17.93 23.47 -13.57
N ASP A 248 -18.75 23.63 -14.61
CA ASP A 248 -18.94 22.61 -15.65
C ASP A 248 -17.92 22.86 -16.76
N THR A 249 -16.94 21.97 -16.90
CA THR A 249 -15.95 22.09 -17.98
C THR A 249 -16.49 21.65 -19.36
N GLU A 250 -17.76 21.24 -19.41
CA GLU A 250 -18.54 20.75 -20.56
C GLU A 250 -18.12 19.38 -21.10
N THR A 251 -16.86 18.98 -20.86
CA THR A 251 -16.27 17.70 -21.27
C THR A 251 -15.45 17.13 -20.12
N ASN A 252 -15.34 15.79 -20.02
CA ASN A 252 -14.44 15.19 -19.05
C ASN A 252 -13.00 15.68 -19.27
N PHE A 253 -12.37 16.14 -18.19
CA PHE A 253 -10.98 16.60 -18.19
C PHE A 253 -10.17 15.81 -17.16
N THR A 254 -8.85 15.86 -17.31
CA THR A 254 -7.90 15.42 -16.29
C THR A 254 -7.04 16.62 -15.90
N ALA A 255 -7.14 17.06 -14.65
CA ALA A 255 -6.29 18.12 -14.10
C ALA A 255 -5.13 17.56 -13.29
N TRP A 256 -4.02 18.31 -13.32
CA TRP A 256 -2.89 18.10 -12.42
C TRP A 256 -2.95 19.00 -11.19
N GLY A 257 -3.78 20.04 -11.22
CA GLY A 257 -3.92 20.94 -10.08
C GLY A 257 -4.97 22.03 -10.25
N ALA A 258 -5.12 22.81 -9.20
CA ALA A 258 -5.99 23.98 -9.16
C ALA A 258 -5.29 25.14 -8.43
N ARG A 259 -5.65 26.39 -8.74
CA ARG A 259 -5.23 27.58 -7.99
C ARG A 259 -6.46 28.23 -7.38
N LEU A 260 -6.39 28.56 -6.10
CA LEU A 260 -7.40 29.34 -5.40
C LEU A 260 -6.74 30.61 -4.84
N LEU A 261 -7.08 31.77 -5.43
CA LEU A 261 -6.63 33.08 -4.98
C LEU A 261 -7.76 33.80 -4.25
N SER A 262 -7.48 34.26 -3.04
CA SER A 262 -8.34 35.12 -2.21
C SER A 262 -7.63 36.45 -1.90
N PRO A 263 -8.37 37.52 -1.58
CA PRO A 263 -7.78 38.73 -1.04
C PRO A 263 -7.08 38.46 0.30
N SER A 264 -5.95 39.14 0.57
CA SER A 264 -5.20 38.97 1.83
C SER A 264 -6.01 39.28 3.10
N THR A 265 -7.09 40.06 2.98
CA THR A 265 -8.02 40.38 4.08
C THR A 265 -9.08 39.30 4.33
N SER A 266 -9.17 38.27 3.49
CA SER A 266 -10.24 37.27 3.53
C SER A 266 -9.74 35.87 3.14
N VAL A 267 -8.73 35.40 3.85
CA VAL A 267 -8.24 34.03 3.66
C VAL A 267 -9.34 33.01 3.97
N ILE A 268 -9.46 32.02 3.10
CA ILE A 268 -10.36 30.88 3.26
C ILE A 268 -9.61 29.84 4.09
N ALA A 269 -10.01 29.65 5.35
CA ALA A 269 -9.34 28.79 6.31
C ALA A 269 -9.62 27.32 6.05
N ASN A 270 -10.87 26.96 5.75
CA ASN A 270 -11.25 25.57 5.47
C ASN A 270 -12.03 25.49 4.16
N PHE A 271 -11.61 24.60 3.27
CA PHE A 271 -12.33 24.30 2.04
C PHE A 271 -11.97 22.91 1.48
N GLU A 272 -12.80 22.43 0.56
CA GLU A 272 -12.59 21.18 -0.18
C GLU A 272 -12.63 21.44 -1.68
N ILE A 273 -11.84 20.69 -2.46
CA ILE A 273 -12.01 20.54 -3.90
C ILE A 273 -12.61 19.16 -4.14
N GLN A 274 -13.69 19.15 -4.91
CA GLN A 274 -14.43 17.95 -5.26
C GLN A 274 -14.57 17.86 -6.78
N VAL A 275 -14.72 16.65 -7.31
CA VAL A 275 -14.96 16.39 -8.74
C VAL A 275 -16.15 15.48 -8.94
N SER A 276 -16.76 15.57 -10.11
CA SER A 276 -17.90 14.73 -10.50
C SER A 276 -17.94 14.55 -12.02
N ASP A 277 -18.37 13.39 -12.49
CA ASP A 277 -18.65 13.14 -13.91
C ASP A 277 -20.07 13.56 -14.30
N ASP A 278 -21.04 13.49 -13.37
CA ASP A 278 -22.47 13.68 -13.62
C ASP A 278 -23.03 15.02 -13.12
N GLY A 279 -22.31 15.72 -12.26
CA GLY A 279 -22.75 16.97 -11.64
C GLY A 279 -23.68 16.77 -10.44
N GLU A 280 -23.90 15.52 -10.01
CA GLU A 280 -24.73 15.13 -8.88
C GLU A 280 -23.90 14.50 -7.76
N THR A 281 -23.04 13.54 -8.10
CA THR A 281 -22.20 12.79 -7.16
C THR A 281 -20.78 13.31 -7.17
N PHE A 282 -20.36 13.92 -6.05
CA PHE A 282 -19.04 14.55 -5.93
C PHE A 282 -18.13 13.75 -4.99
N GLU A 283 -16.91 13.50 -5.45
CA GLU A 283 -15.81 12.95 -4.67
C GLU A 283 -14.87 14.07 -4.21
N THR A 284 -14.55 14.13 -2.92
CA THR A 284 -13.54 15.07 -2.41
C THR A 284 -12.14 14.60 -2.79
N VAL A 285 -11.48 15.34 -3.67
CA VAL A 285 -10.11 15.06 -4.15
C VAL A 285 -9.04 15.81 -3.37
N TYR A 286 -9.41 16.91 -2.70
CA TYR A 286 -8.49 17.66 -1.86
C TYR A 286 -9.23 18.38 -0.73
N LYS A 287 -8.62 18.42 0.46
CA LYS A 287 -9.20 19.08 1.64
C LYS A 287 -8.14 19.90 2.37
N VAL A 288 -8.51 21.11 2.75
CA VAL A 288 -7.66 22.05 3.47
C VAL A 288 -8.34 22.51 4.74
N GLU A 289 -7.62 22.46 5.85
CA GLU A 289 -8.05 22.93 7.17
C GLU A 289 -7.01 23.89 7.75
N GLY A 290 -7.46 25.01 8.31
CA GLY A 290 -6.60 25.99 8.99
C GLY A 290 -5.72 26.85 8.08
N ASN A 291 -5.99 26.95 6.78
CA ASN A 291 -5.20 27.72 5.82
C ASN A 291 -5.05 29.20 6.21
N GLN A 292 -3.83 29.70 6.10
CA GLN A 292 -3.44 31.10 6.36
C GLN A 292 -2.91 31.82 5.11
N VAL A 293 -2.82 31.13 3.97
CA VAL A 293 -2.26 31.64 2.72
C VAL A 293 -3.40 32.07 1.78
N ASN A 294 -3.26 33.25 1.16
CA ASN A 294 -4.30 33.80 0.29
C ASN A 294 -4.18 33.34 -1.18
N ASP A 295 -2.98 33.02 -1.68
CA ASP A 295 -2.74 32.41 -3.00
C ASP A 295 -2.33 30.95 -2.81
N LEU A 296 -3.26 30.03 -3.01
CA LEU A 296 -3.04 28.62 -2.75
C LEU A 296 -3.03 27.82 -4.04
N TRP A 297 -1.95 27.06 -4.25
CA TRP A 297 -1.79 26.15 -5.37
C TRP A 297 -1.96 24.72 -4.87
N ILE A 298 -2.87 23.99 -5.51
CA ILE A 298 -3.24 22.62 -5.19
C ILE A 298 -2.68 21.77 -6.31
N ILE A 299 -1.69 20.93 -5.99
CA ILE A 299 -1.06 20.04 -6.96
C ILE A 299 -1.58 18.63 -6.66
N GLN A 300 -2.74 18.30 -7.23
CA GLN A 300 -3.41 17.02 -7.05
C GLN A 300 -4.04 16.61 -8.38
N ARG A 301 -3.78 15.38 -8.83
CA ARG A 301 -4.42 14.86 -10.03
C ARG A 301 -5.86 14.47 -9.72
N PHE A 302 -6.78 14.93 -10.55
CA PHE A 302 -8.19 14.53 -10.50
C PHE A 302 -8.77 14.52 -11.90
N SER A 303 -9.81 13.71 -12.12
CA SER A 303 -10.58 13.69 -13.36
C SER A 303 -12.05 13.87 -13.05
N GLY A 304 -12.77 14.51 -13.95
CA GLY A 304 -14.21 14.76 -13.83
C GLY A 304 -14.67 15.63 -14.99
N ARG A 305 -15.97 15.92 -15.06
CA ARG A 305 -16.51 17.02 -15.88
C ARG A 305 -16.75 18.27 -15.04
N TYR A 306 -17.15 18.08 -13.79
CA TYR A 306 -17.44 19.15 -12.86
C TYR A 306 -16.34 19.26 -11.82
N VAL A 307 -15.94 20.49 -11.50
CA VAL A 307 -15.06 20.80 -10.36
C VAL A 307 -15.79 21.69 -9.40
N ARG A 308 -15.78 21.33 -8.13
CA ARG A 308 -16.46 22.07 -7.08
C ARG A 308 -15.49 22.45 -5.98
N ALA A 309 -15.37 23.75 -5.69
CA ALA A 309 -14.73 24.24 -4.47
C ALA A 309 -15.80 24.48 -3.40
N VAL A 310 -15.75 23.76 -2.27
CA VAL A 310 -16.67 23.90 -1.13
C VAL A 310 -15.98 24.68 -0.02
N PHE A 311 -16.41 25.91 0.21
CA PHE A 311 -15.83 26.79 1.23
C PHE A 311 -16.56 26.64 2.56
N GLN A 312 -15.83 26.27 3.61
CA GLN A 312 -16.41 25.90 4.91
C GLN A 312 -16.15 26.95 6.00
N GLN A 313 -14.97 27.59 5.97
CA GLN A 313 -14.60 28.57 6.99
C GLN A 313 -13.71 29.68 6.41
N THR A 314 -13.97 30.93 6.77
CA THR A 314 -13.15 32.10 6.42
C THR A 314 -13.01 33.04 7.62
N SER A 315 -11.96 33.86 7.64
CA SER A 315 -11.76 34.93 8.64
C SER A 315 -12.64 36.17 8.40
N ALA A 316 -13.23 36.31 7.20
CA ALA A 316 -14.10 37.43 6.85
C ALA A 316 -15.60 37.14 7.10
N SER A 317 -16.45 38.14 6.85
CA SER A 317 -17.91 38.02 6.97
C SER A 317 -18.57 37.23 5.82
N THR A 318 -17.85 37.02 4.73
CA THR A 318 -18.22 36.32 3.49
C THR A 318 -16.95 35.72 2.86
N PHE A 319 -17.08 34.77 1.95
CA PHE A 319 -15.96 34.23 1.18
C PHE A 319 -15.65 35.16 0.00
N TYR A 320 -14.37 35.32 -0.29
CA TYR A 320 -13.88 36.11 -1.42
C TYR A 320 -12.91 35.26 -2.23
N VAL A 321 -13.20 35.08 -3.51
CA VAL A 321 -12.33 34.37 -4.45
C VAL A 321 -12.07 35.31 -5.62
N ARG A 322 -10.80 35.66 -5.82
CA ARG A 322 -10.34 36.38 -7.01
C ARG A 322 -10.22 35.44 -8.19
N THR A 323 -9.64 34.27 -7.94
CA THR A 323 -9.30 33.35 -9.00
C THR A 323 -9.48 31.91 -8.52
N PHE A 324 -10.18 31.10 -9.31
CA PHE A 324 -10.26 29.65 -9.15
C PHE A 324 -9.93 29.00 -10.50
N ARG A 325 -8.68 28.60 -10.68
CA ARG A 325 -8.17 27.98 -11.92
C ARG A 325 -8.06 26.48 -11.76
N VAL A 326 -8.27 25.72 -12.83
CA VAL A 326 -8.01 24.28 -12.88
C VAL A 326 -7.12 24.02 -14.08
N PHE A 327 -5.97 23.39 -13.85
CA PHE A 327 -4.98 23.18 -14.89
C PHE A 327 -5.04 21.74 -15.39
N ALA A 328 -5.46 21.56 -16.65
CA ALA A 328 -5.50 20.25 -17.29
C ALA A 328 -4.13 19.80 -17.82
N THR A 329 -3.87 18.50 -17.81
CA THR A 329 -2.76 17.91 -18.57
C THR A 329 -3.18 17.73 -20.02
N ALA A 330 -2.29 18.03 -20.96
CA ALA A 330 -2.53 17.72 -22.35
C ALA A 330 -2.63 16.20 -22.53
N ASN A 331 -3.72 15.73 -23.13
CA ASN A 331 -3.84 14.38 -23.64
C ASN A 331 -3.19 14.35 -25.03
N TYR A 332 -1.97 13.83 -25.15
CA TYR A 332 -1.25 13.79 -26.42
C TYR A 332 -1.86 12.83 -27.44
N ALA A 333 -2.71 11.91 -27.00
CA ALA A 333 -3.46 11.06 -27.91
C ALA A 333 -4.64 11.79 -28.56
N LEU A 334 -5.14 12.88 -27.94
CA LEU A 334 -6.34 13.56 -28.41
C LEU A 334 -6.15 14.07 -29.84
N ASN A 335 -6.98 13.57 -30.76
CA ASN A 335 -6.93 13.84 -32.20
C ASN A 335 -5.63 13.43 -32.91
N ALA A 336 -4.78 12.62 -32.27
CA ALA A 336 -3.63 12.05 -32.93
C ALA A 336 -4.07 11.11 -34.08
N PRO A 337 -3.23 10.83 -35.09
CA PRO A 337 -3.54 9.77 -36.02
C PRO A 337 -3.50 8.39 -35.34
N SER A 338 -4.57 7.61 -35.51
CA SER A 338 -4.61 6.19 -35.12
C SER A 338 -4.69 5.28 -36.34
N LEU A 339 -3.98 4.15 -36.31
CA LEU A 339 -3.96 3.16 -37.38
C LEU A 339 -4.33 1.77 -36.80
N PRO A 340 -5.59 1.32 -36.95
CA PRO A 340 -5.92 -0.08 -36.65
C PRO A 340 -5.33 -0.99 -37.74
N GLU A 341 -4.74 -2.12 -37.35
CA GLU A 341 -4.22 -3.11 -38.32
C GLU A 341 -5.35 -3.75 -39.15
N LYS A 342 -6.51 -3.94 -38.52
CA LYS A 342 -7.76 -4.40 -39.14
C LYS A 342 -8.92 -3.58 -38.55
N GLY A 343 -9.42 -2.61 -39.30
CA GLY A 343 -10.53 -1.76 -38.87
C GLY A 343 -11.87 -2.29 -39.37
N TRP A 344 -12.88 -2.33 -38.50
CA TRP A 344 -14.28 -2.51 -38.90
C TRP A 344 -14.99 -1.14 -39.02
N GLU A 345 -16.31 -1.08 -38.87
CA GLU A 345 -17.13 0.14 -39.07
C GLU A 345 -16.76 1.29 -38.10
N HIS A 346 -16.07 0.98 -37.00
CA HIS A 346 -15.57 1.98 -36.07
C HIS A 346 -14.06 2.19 -36.21
N SER A 347 -13.67 3.39 -36.64
CA SER A 347 -12.26 3.72 -36.91
C SER A 347 -11.46 3.89 -35.62
N GLY A 348 -10.14 3.70 -35.68
CA GLY A 348 -9.26 3.93 -34.53
C GLY A 348 -9.37 5.34 -33.93
N TYR A 349 -9.80 6.32 -34.73
CA TYR A 349 -9.90 7.72 -34.33
C TYR A 349 -10.92 7.90 -33.20
N GLN A 350 -11.95 7.05 -33.17
CA GLN A 350 -12.98 7.07 -32.13
C GLN A 350 -12.46 6.61 -30.76
N ALA A 351 -11.28 6.01 -30.67
CA ALA A 351 -10.63 5.76 -29.38
C ALA A 351 -9.85 6.98 -28.88
N ILE A 352 -9.72 8.06 -29.64
CA ILE A 352 -8.84 9.19 -29.32
C ILE A 352 -9.45 10.55 -29.70
N ASP A 353 -10.75 10.60 -29.94
CA ASP A 353 -11.50 11.83 -30.25
C ASP A 353 -11.89 12.63 -29.00
N GLY A 354 -11.66 12.06 -27.81
CA GLY A 354 -11.98 12.67 -26.52
C GLY A 354 -13.46 12.57 -26.14
N LEU A 355 -14.24 11.73 -26.82
CA LEU A 355 -15.64 11.52 -26.54
C LEU A 355 -15.85 10.13 -25.90
N ASP A 356 -16.31 10.09 -24.65
CA ASP A 356 -16.50 8.81 -23.94
C ASP A 356 -17.71 7.98 -24.42
N ASN A 357 -18.42 8.45 -25.46
CA ASN A 357 -19.58 7.77 -26.05
C ASN A 357 -19.34 7.25 -27.47
N THR A 358 -18.16 7.47 -28.04
CA THR A 358 -17.68 6.84 -29.27
C THR A 358 -16.62 5.79 -28.89
N TYR A 359 -16.41 4.81 -29.75
CA TYR A 359 -15.44 3.74 -29.48
C TYR A 359 -14.87 3.21 -30.79
N TRP A 360 -13.65 2.67 -30.72
CA TRP A 360 -13.08 1.78 -31.73
C TRP A 360 -13.47 0.33 -31.43
N ILE A 361 -13.66 -0.50 -32.46
CA ILE A 361 -13.93 -1.94 -32.34
C ILE A 361 -13.10 -2.75 -33.34
N SER A 362 -12.64 -3.92 -32.92
CA SER A 362 -12.02 -4.92 -33.80
C SER A 362 -13.04 -5.61 -34.71
N GLU A 363 -12.57 -6.37 -35.69
CA GLU A 363 -13.42 -7.33 -36.42
C GLU A 363 -14.03 -8.36 -35.45
N PRO A 364 -15.26 -8.88 -35.71
CA PRO A 364 -15.82 -10.00 -34.96
C PRO A 364 -14.92 -11.23 -35.04
N PHE A 365 -14.84 -12.01 -33.96
CA PHE A 365 -14.03 -13.23 -33.89
C PHE A 365 -12.51 -12.99 -34.09
N ALA A 366 -12.04 -11.76 -33.87
CA ALA A 366 -10.63 -11.46 -33.87
C ALA A 366 -9.93 -12.22 -32.72
N THR A 367 -8.98 -13.09 -33.07
CA THR A 367 -8.14 -13.77 -32.08
C THR A 367 -7.06 -12.84 -31.53
N THR A 368 -6.71 -11.79 -32.29
CA THR A 368 -5.80 -10.72 -31.88
C THR A 368 -6.21 -9.41 -32.55
N ALA A 369 -5.84 -8.27 -31.97
CA ALA A 369 -6.02 -6.97 -32.61
C ALA A 369 -4.88 -6.01 -32.24
N THR A 370 -4.48 -5.15 -33.19
CA THR A 370 -3.50 -4.09 -32.95
C THR A 370 -4.10 -2.73 -33.27
N LEU A 371 -3.99 -1.79 -32.33
CA LEU A 371 -4.29 -0.37 -32.57
C LEU A 371 -3.01 0.43 -32.36
N ARG A 372 -2.62 1.23 -33.36
CA ARG A 372 -1.45 2.09 -33.31
C ARG A 372 -1.84 3.54 -33.11
N LEU A 373 -1.15 4.24 -32.22
CA LEU A 373 -1.22 5.68 -32.03
C LEU A 373 0.05 6.34 -32.59
N VAL A 374 -0.11 7.44 -33.32
CA VAL A 374 0.99 8.25 -33.87
C VAL A 374 0.96 9.62 -33.21
N LEU A 375 1.88 9.87 -32.30
CA LEU A 375 2.04 11.20 -31.69
C LEU A 375 2.61 12.18 -32.74
N ALA A 376 2.27 13.47 -32.59
CA ALA A 376 2.67 14.51 -33.56
C ALA A 376 4.20 14.57 -33.74
N GLU A 377 4.93 14.36 -32.64
CA GLU A 377 6.37 14.30 -32.59
C GLU A 377 6.84 13.23 -31.58
N GLN A 378 8.15 13.11 -31.40
CA GLN A 378 8.71 12.28 -30.36
C GLN A 378 8.41 12.94 -29.01
N THR A 379 7.44 12.40 -28.27
CA THR A 379 6.93 13.02 -27.05
C THR A 379 7.42 12.25 -25.83
N PHE A 380 7.96 12.98 -24.85
CA PHE A 380 8.24 12.44 -23.53
C PHE A 380 6.94 12.40 -22.72
N VAL A 381 6.54 11.20 -22.27
CA VAL A 381 5.30 10.96 -21.54
C VAL A 381 5.64 10.50 -20.13
N ALA A 382 5.08 11.21 -19.15
CA ALA A 382 5.34 10.98 -17.72
C ALA A 382 4.08 10.59 -16.91
N GLY A 383 2.88 10.83 -17.44
CA GLY A 383 1.61 10.56 -16.74
C GLY A 383 0.90 9.29 -17.15
N GLY A 384 1.60 8.47 -17.93
CA GLY A 384 1.16 7.16 -18.34
C GLY A 384 0.07 7.18 -19.41
N VAL A 385 -0.53 6.02 -19.60
CA VAL A 385 -1.62 5.76 -20.53
C VAL A 385 -2.86 5.35 -19.73
N LYS A 386 -4.02 5.91 -20.05
CA LYS A 386 -5.32 5.40 -19.59
C LYS A 386 -6.05 4.80 -20.78
N LEU A 387 -6.42 3.55 -20.64
CA LEU A 387 -7.28 2.83 -21.58
C LEU A 387 -8.65 2.69 -20.94
N VAL A 388 -9.70 3.10 -21.63
CA VAL A 388 -11.09 2.88 -21.22
C VAL A 388 -11.70 1.89 -22.21
N TRP A 389 -11.98 0.70 -21.73
CA TRP A 389 -12.48 -0.42 -22.51
C TRP A 389 -14.01 -0.38 -22.62
N MET A 390 -14.52 -0.64 -23.82
CA MET A 390 -15.90 -1.06 -24.01
C MET A 390 -16.00 -2.59 -23.91
N PHE A 391 -15.04 -3.29 -24.54
CA PHE A 391 -14.88 -4.74 -24.47
C PHE A 391 -13.41 -5.02 -24.13
N PRO A 392 -13.08 -5.32 -22.86
CA PRO A 392 -11.69 -5.44 -22.41
C PRO A 392 -10.97 -6.63 -23.05
N ALA A 393 -9.69 -6.41 -23.39
CA ALA A 393 -8.76 -7.50 -23.66
C ALA A 393 -8.34 -8.15 -22.35
N GLU A 394 -8.48 -9.48 -22.26
CA GLU A 394 -7.99 -10.28 -21.14
C GLU A 394 -6.46 -10.30 -21.13
N ASP A 395 -5.84 -10.48 -22.30
CA ASP A 395 -4.39 -10.42 -22.43
C ASP A 395 -4.04 -9.35 -23.47
N PHE A 396 -3.15 -8.41 -23.12
CA PHE A 396 -2.65 -7.41 -24.06
C PHE A 396 -1.27 -6.85 -23.67
N ARG A 397 -0.62 -6.24 -24.64
CA ARG A 397 0.70 -5.59 -24.53
C ARG A 397 0.66 -4.19 -25.11
N VAL A 398 1.44 -3.28 -24.54
CA VAL A 398 1.68 -1.96 -25.10
C VAL A 398 3.16 -1.84 -25.47
N TYR A 399 3.44 -1.43 -26.69
CA TYR A 399 4.79 -1.20 -27.21
C TYR A 399 4.98 0.25 -27.63
N LEU A 400 6.24 0.67 -27.64
CA LEU A 400 6.69 2.02 -27.97
C LEU A 400 7.73 1.98 -29.08
N SER A 401 7.72 2.98 -29.94
CA SER A 401 8.73 3.13 -30.98
C SER A 401 8.94 4.60 -31.36
N ASN A 402 10.17 4.96 -31.76
CA ASN A 402 10.48 6.25 -32.36
C ASN A 402 10.51 6.20 -33.89
N ASP A 403 10.61 5.00 -34.48
CA ASP A 403 10.92 4.80 -35.91
C ASP A 403 10.01 3.77 -36.60
N THR A 404 9.06 3.15 -35.88
CA THR A 404 8.22 2.01 -36.30
C THR A 404 8.96 0.70 -36.58
N VAL A 405 10.29 0.67 -36.43
CA VAL A 405 11.13 -0.50 -36.68
C VAL A 405 11.49 -1.19 -35.37
N THR A 406 11.99 -0.40 -34.41
CA THR A 406 12.40 -0.89 -33.10
C THR A 406 11.27 -0.66 -32.12
N TRP A 407 10.73 -1.75 -31.56
CA TRP A 407 9.63 -1.71 -30.62
C TRP A 407 10.08 -2.17 -29.24
N ASN A 408 9.91 -1.30 -28.25
CA ASN A 408 10.18 -1.58 -26.84
C ASN A 408 8.86 -1.90 -26.14
N LEU A 409 8.81 -3.00 -25.39
CA LEU A 409 7.65 -3.34 -24.58
C LEU A 409 7.54 -2.34 -23.41
N LEU A 410 6.42 -1.64 -23.31
CA LEU A 410 6.08 -0.77 -22.18
C LEU A 410 5.31 -1.52 -21.11
N TYR A 411 4.30 -2.30 -21.50
CA TYR A 411 3.36 -2.93 -20.57
C TYR A 411 2.86 -4.27 -21.10
N ASN A 412 2.63 -5.23 -20.21
CA ASN A 412 2.11 -6.56 -20.54
C ASN A 412 1.19 -7.02 -19.42
N VAL A 413 -0.02 -7.41 -19.76
CA VAL A 413 -1.01 -7.91 -18.80
C VAL A 413 -1.68 -9.17 -19.33
N THR A 414 -2.02 -10.05 -18.40
CA THR A 414 -2.77 -11.29 -18.64
C THR A 414 -3.88 -11.41 -17.61
N GLY A 415 -5.08 -11.84 -18.01
CA GLY A 415 -6.23 -11.97 -17.10
C GLY A 415 -6.95 -10.66 -16.75
N ASN A 416 -6.78 -9.60 -17.54
CA ASN A 416 -7.42 -8.30 -17.32
C ASN A 416 -8.95 -8.36 -17.53
N LEU A 417 -9.70 -8.02 -16.49
CA LEU A 417 -11.16 -7.92 -16.53
C LEU A 417 -11.65 -6.49 -16.24
N GLU A 418 -10.74 -5.52 -16.14
CA GLU A 418 -11.07 -4.14 -15.78
C GLU A 418 -11.52 -3.33 -16.99
N ASN A 419 -12.57 -2.51 -16.81
CA ASN A 419 -13.05 -1.58 -17.84
C ASN A 419 -12.15 -0.36 -18.01
N ILE A 420 -11.23 -0.12 -17.08
CA ILE A 420 -10.24 0.96 -17.17
C ILE A 420 -8.89 0.35 -16.83
N THR A 421 -7.90 0.56 -17.68
CA THR A 421 -6.51 0.16 -17.38
C THR A 421 -5.61 1.40 -17.35
N LEU A 422 -4.86 1.55 -16.26
CA LEU A 422 -3.88 2.61 -16.09
C LEU A 422 -2.48 2.02 -16.22
N ILE A 423 -1.71 2.53 -17.17
CA ILE A 423 -0.33 2.12 -17.45
C ILE A 423 0.59 3.27 -17.04
N GLY A 424 1.30 3.11 -15.93
CA GLY A 424 2.33 4.05 -15.49
C GLY A 424 3.67 3.86 -16.21
N GLY A 425 4.59 4.82 -16.06
CA GLY A 425 5.98 4.72 -16.53
C GLY A 425 6.42 5.92 -17.39
N TYR A 426 7.71 6.23 -17.35
CA TYR A 426 8.32 7.27 -18.19
C TYR A 426 8.83 6.66 -19.47
N TRP A 427 8.51 7.28 -20.59
CA TRP A 427 9.01 6.85 -21.86
C TRP A 427 8.96 7.98 -22.88
N GLU A 428 9.71 7.79 -23.94
CA GLU A 428 9.74 8.68 -25.09
C GLU A 428 9.40 7.85 -26.31
N ALA A 429 8.37 8.25 -27.03
CA ALA A 429 7.92 7.56 -28.22
C ALA A 429 7.28 8.55 -29.20
N LYS A 430 7.36 8.23 -30.49
CA LYS A 430 6.50 8.84 -31.51
C LYS A 430 5.32 7.92 -31.85
N TYR A 431 5.50 6.61 -31.71
CA TYR A 431 4.52 5.59 -32.05
C TYR A 431 4.26 4.70 -30.85
N MET A 432 3.00 4.31 -30.67
CA MET A 432 2.60 3.34 -29.67
C MET A 432 1.72 2.28 -30.29
N ASP A 433 1.92 1.02 -29.94
CA ASP A 433 1.04 -0.09 -30.32
C ASP A 433 0.38 -0.65 -29.07
N ILE A 434 -0.94 -0.79 -29.06
CA ILE A 434 -1.60 -1.76 -28.17
C ILE A 434 -1.91 -3.02 -28.96
N ARG A 435 -1.37 -4.15 -28.51
CA ARG A 435 -1.53 -5.48 -29.10
C ARG A 435 -2.34 -6.35 -28.15
N MET A 436 -3.57 -6.65 -28.54
CA MET A 436 -4.53 -7.43 -27.76
C MET A 436 -4.47 -8.88 -28.24
N ASP A 437 -4.15 -9.79 -27.33
CA ASP A 437 -3.84 -11.19 -27.62
C ASP A 437 -4.97 -12.14 -27.24
N ARG A 438 -5.85 -11.75 -26.31
CA ARG A 438 -7.01 -12.56 -25.90
C ARG A 438 -8.16 -11.69 -25.43
N ALA A 439 -9.35 -11.85 -26.00
CA ALA A 439 -10.55 -11.12 -25.59
C ALA A 439 -11.08 -11.68 -24.25
N SER A 440 -11.68 -10.84 -23.41
CA SER A 440 -12.34 -11.29 -22.18
C SER A 440 -13.47 -12.28 -22.46
N GLN A 441 -13.53 -13.36 -21.68
CA GLN A 441 -14.61 -14.36 -21.74
C GLN A 441 -16.00 -13.77 -21.57
N LEU A 442 -16.11 -12.60 -20.93
CA LEU A 442 -17.36 -11.87 -20.73
C LEU A 442 -17.95 -11.34 -22.04
N ASN A 443 -17.16 -11.21 -23.10
CA ASN A 443 -17.56 -10.50 -24.31
C ASN A 443 -18.13 -11.39 -25.41
N GLY A 444 -18.01 -12.72 -25.30
CA GLY A 444 -18.43 -13.67 -26.34
C GLY A 444 -17.68 -13.49 -27.66
N ASP A 445 -17.11 -14.55 -28.22
CA ASP A 445 -16.67 -14.56 -29.63
C ASP A 445 -15.63 -13.50 -30.07
N GLY A 446 -14.61 -13.19 -29.25
CA GLY A 446 -13.36 -12.57 -29.72
C GLY A 446 -13.48 -11.13 -30.25
N ILE A 447 -14.01 -10.20 -29.44
CA ILE A 447 -14.13 -8.78 -29.80
C ILE A 447 -13.34 -7.92 -28.79
N TYR A 448 -12.65 -6.90 -29.32
CA TYR A 448 -11.96 -5.86 -28.55
C TYR A 448 -12.55 -4.49 -28.88
N ALA A 449 -12.77 -3.65 -27.87
CA ALA A 449 -13.23 -2.29 -28.09
C ALA A 449 -12.73 -1.31 -27.02
N LEU A 450 -12.39 -0.10 -27.45
CA LEU A 450 -11.88 0.99 -26.62
C LEU A 450 -12.74 2.24 -26.81
N PHE A 451 -13.31 2.75 -25.71
CA PHE A 451 -13.93 4.08 -25.67
C PHE A 451 -12.87 5.17 -25.76
N SER A 452 -11.80 5.06 -24.97
CA SER A 452 -10.72 6.05 -25.04
C SER A 452 -9.33 5.48 -24.77
N TRP A 453 -8.34 6.05 -25.44
CA TRP A 453 -6.91 5.84 -25.26
C TRP A 453 -6.27 7.19 -25.02
N ASN A 454 -6.03 7.50 -23.74
CA ASN A 454 -5.50 8.78 -23.32
C ASN A 454 -4.02 8.63 -22.94
N VAL A 455 -3.18 9.53 -23.43
CA VAL A 455 -1.73 9.57 -23.16
C VAL A 455 -1.43 10.89 -22.47
N TYR A 456 -1.06 10.83 -21.18
CA TYR A 456 -0.95 12.03 -20.36
C TYR A 456 0.50 12.41 -20.06
N PHE A 457 0.79 13.71 -20.09
CA PHE A 457 1.98 14.25 -19.43
C PHE A 457 1.76 14.34 -17.91
N ASP A 458 2.71 13.91 -17.08
CA ASP A 458 2.73 14.22 -15.65
C ASP A 458 3.80 15.28 -15.39
N PRO A 459 3.43 16.48 -14.89
CA PRO A 459 4.40 17.50 -14.50
C PRO A 459 5.21 17.11 -13.25
N ASN A 460 4.87 16.02 -12.54
CA ASN A 460 5.59 15.54 -11.38
C ASN A 460 6.53 14.36 -11.72
N LEU A 461 7.83 14.64 -11.80
CA LEU A 461 8.91 13.66 -12.04
C LEU A 461 9.11 12.62 -10.91
N ALA A 462 8.16 12.49 -9.98
CA ALA A 462 8.15 11.50 -8.90
C ALA A 462 7.05 10.43 -9.02
N HIS A 463 6.04 10.60 -9.89
CA HIS A 463 4.95 9.61 -10.04
C HIS A 463 5.31 8.44 -10.98
N PHE A 464 5.02 7.21 -10.55
CA PHE A 464 5.20 5.95 -11.30
C PHE A 464 6.65 5.51 -11.59
N LYS A 465 7.61 5.88 -10.73
CA LYS A 465 8.93 5.22 -10.73
C LYS A 465 8.77 3.73 -10.36
N PRO A 466 9.36 2.78 -11.12
CA PRO A 466 9.35 1.36 -10.75
C PRO A 466 10.19 1.13 -9.50
N LEU A 467 9.76 0.17 -8.67
CA LEU A 467 10.20 -0.03 -7.30
C LEU A 467 10.52 -1.54 -7.08
N GLU A 468 11.73 -1.87 -6.58
CA GLU A 468 12.16 -3.19 -5.99
C GLU A 468 13.06 -3.11 -4.65
N VAL A 469 12.79 -3.84 -3.51
CA VAL A 469 13.29 -3.98 -2.06
C VAL A 469 12.48 -4.93 -1.12
N THR A 470 13.15 -5.94 -0.57
CA THR A 470 12.70 -7.06 0.27
C THR A 470 12.08 -6.75 1.67
N ALA A 471 10.98 -5.99 1.75
CA ALA A 471 10.05 -5.82 2.89
C ALA A 471 10.25 -4.64 3.89
N THR A 472 9.11 -4.02 4.23
CA THR A 472 8.90 -2.97 5.25
C THR A 472 7.63 -3.33 6.03
N ILE A 473 7.63 -3.10 7.35
CA ILE A 473 6.52 -3.49 8.25
C ILE A 473 5.19 -2.76 7.95
N SER A 474 5.23 -1.54 7.39
CA SER A 474 4.04 -0.76 7.01
C SER A 474 4.35 0.21 5.88
N GLN A 475 3.67 0.04 4.74
CA GLN A 475 3.82 0.93 3.59
C GLN A 475 3.33 2.36 3.84
N SER A 476 2.54 2.62 4.88
CA SER A 476 2.06 3.98 5.17
C SER A 476 2.93 4.73 6.18
N GLN A 477 3.53 4.02 7.13
CA GLN A 477 4.15 4.61 8.33
C GLN A 477 5.64 4.34 8.48
N PHE A 478 6.14 3.20 8.00
CA PHE A 478 7.54 2.79 8.13
C PHE A 478 8.16 2.61 6.75
N ARG A 479 7.97 3.65 5.96
CA ARG A 479 8.34 3.73 4.55
C ARG A 479 9.86 3.77 4.41
N PRO A 480 10.47 3.08 3.42
CA PRO A 480 11.91 3.21 3.15
C PRO A 480 12.34 4.66 2.91
N GLU A 481 11.44 5.47 2.38
CA GLU A 481 11.61 6.91 2.20
C GLU A 481 11.87 7.66 3.51
N ASN A 482 11.38 7.14 4.65
CA ASN A 482 11.68 7.71 5.96
C ASN A 482 13.17 7.60 6.30
N ALA A 483 13.90 6.62 5.74
CA ALA A 483 15.34 6.49 5.97
C ALA A 483 16.19 7.57 5.29
N ILE A 484 15.57 8.51 4.54
CA ILE A 484 16.27 9.55 3.77
C ILE A 484 15.50 10.88 3.76
N ASP A 485 14.47 11.05 4.59
CA ASP A 485 13.61 12.24 4.55
C ASP A 485 14.19 13.44 5.33
N GLY A 486 15.31 13.23 6.03
CA GLY A 486 15.95 14.25 6.86
C GLY A 486 15.23 14.53 8.18
N ASP A 487 14.25 13.72 8.56
CA ASP A 487 13.52 13.79 9.81
C ASP A 487 13.88 12.61 10.72
N GLU A 488 14.75 12.85 11.71
CA GLU A 488 15.16 11.81 12.67
C GLU A 488 13.99 11.25 13.52
N SER A 489 12.80 11.84 13.45
CA SER A 489 11.58 11.34 14.11
C SER A 489 10.81 10.29 13.32
N THR A 490 11.04 10.19 12.01
CA THR A 490 10.50 9.11 11.18
C THR A 490 11.51 7.96 11.13
N ILE A 491 11.03 6.74 10.83
CA ILE A 491 11.89 5.56 10.75
C ILE A 491 11.45 4.65 9.61
N TRP A 492 12.43 3.99 8.99
CA TRP A 492 12.23 2.76 8.24
C TRP A 492 12.46 1.56 9.15
N MET A 493 11.66 0.51 8.95
CA MET A 493 11.84 -0.78 9.59
C MET A 493 11.60 -1.92 8.61
N PRO A 494 12.50 -2.93 8.57
CA PRO A 494 12.21 -4.19 7.89
C PRO A 494 11.13 -4.98 8.64
N ARG A 495 10.71 -6.12 8.08
CA ARG A 495 9.72 -7.03 8.69
C ARG A 495 10.10 -7.35 10.15
N GLN A 496 9.12 -7.53 11.02
CA GLN A 496 9.38 -7.94 12.40
C GLN A 496 9.81 -9.40 12.50
N GLY A 497 10.73 -9.71 13.41
CA GLY A 497 11.36 -11.04 13.49
C GLY A 497 12.49 -11.26 12.48
N THR A 498 12.78 -10.26 11.64
CA THR A 498 13.84 -10.35 10.64
C THR A 498 15.21 -10.42 11.31
N THR A 499 15.93 -11.52 11.11
CA THR A 499 17.32 -11.70 11.54
C THR A 499 18.32 -11.02 10.61
N SER A 500 17.93 -10.77 9.35
CA SER A 500 18.75 -10.08 8.35
C SER A 500 17.90 -9.34 7.32
N GLY A 501 18.29 -8.13 6.94
CA GLY A 501 17.53 -7.29 6.01
C GLY A 501 18.43 -6.38 5.19
N LYS A 502 17.95 -5.82 4.09
CA LYS A 502 18.74 -4.88 3.29
C LYS A 502 17.90 -3.71 2.77
N ILE A 503 18.53 -2.55 2.64
CA ILE A 503 17.95 -1.35 2.03
C ILE A 503 18.93 -0.79 1.01
N THR A 504 18.44 -0.48 -0.20
CA THR A 504 19.25 0.03 -1.32
C THR A 504 18.82 1.44 -1.69
N PHE A 505 19.78 2.36 -1.67
CA PHE A 505 19.68 3.74 -2.09
C PHE A 505 20.16 3.86 -3.54
N ASP A 506 19.31 4.35 -4.44
CA ASP A 506 19.69 4.64 -5.83
C ASP A 506 19.98 6.14 -5.96
N LEU A 507 21.22 6.46 -6.35
CA LEU A 507 21.69 7.82 -6.50
C LEU A 507 21.29 8.42 -7.85
N LEU A 508 20.58 7.67 -8.69
CA LEU A 508 20.09 7.98 -10.04
C LEU A 508 21.19 8.21 -11.09
N GLU A 509 22.38 8.62 -10.66
CA GLU A 509 23.58 8.78 -11.47
C GLU A 509 24.82 8.32 -10.69
N ASN A 510 25.94 8.21 -11.39
CA ASN A 510 27.23 7.93 -10.76
C ASN A 510 27.68 9.16 -9.96
N MET A 511 27.62 9.03 -8.63
CA MET A 511 28.00 10.07 -7.69
C MET A 511 29.26 9.70 -6.94
N ILE A 512 30.08 10.71 -6.68
CA ILE A 512 31.21 10.60 -5.77
C ILE A 512 30.72 10.87 -4.36
N ILE A 513 30.77 9.84 -3.54
CA ILE A 513 30.44 9.87 -2.12
C ILE A 513 31.74 10.07 -1.35
N SER A 514 31.81 11.11 -0.54
CA SER A 514 32.98 11.47 0.28
C SER A 514 32.94 10.85 1.68
N GLY A 515 31.76 10.42 2.11
CA GLY A 515 31.48 9.80 3.40
C GLY A 515 29.98 9.64 3.60
N PHE A 516 29.57 8.99 4.67
CA PHE A 516 28.17 8.86 5.03
C PHE A 516 27.98 8.69 6.53
N ASP A 517 26.80 9.09 7.02
CA ASP A 517 26.32 8.83 8.37
C ASP A 517 25.06 7.96 8.30
N VAL A 518 24.94 7.03 9.24
CA VAL A 518 23.77 6.17 9.42
C VAL A 518 23.23 6.40 10.82
N TYR A 519 21.95 6.71 10.93
CA TYR A 519 21.24 6.95 12.17
C TYR A 519 20.25 5.82 12.41
N TRP A 520 20.38 5.12 13.52
CA TRP A 520 19.50 4.02 13.92
C TRP A 520 18.69 4.41 15.15
N ARG A 521 17.38 4.19 15.06
CA ARG A 521 16.48 4.19 16.22
C ARG A 521 16.70 2.94 17.08
N ARG A 522 16.78 1.79 16.41
CA ARG A 522 17.07 0.48 17.01
C ARG A 522 18.20 -0.16 16.22
N PRO A 523 19.45 0.06 16.63
CA PRO A 523 20.60 -0.41 15.87
C PRO A 523 20.73 -1.94 15.86
N PRO A 524 21.19 -2.52 14.74
CA PRO A 524 21.47 -3.95 14.66
C PRO A 524 22.73 -4.32 15.48
N ARG A 525 22.98 -5.61 15.65
CA ARG A 525 24.23 -6.11 16.23
C ARG A 525 25.35 -6.14 15.20
N ALA A 526 25.02 -6.46 13.95
CA ALA A 526 25.94 -6.37 12.83
C ALA A 526 25.21 -5.88 11.56
N TYR A 527 25.88 -5.02 10.81
CA TYR A 527 25.48 -4.65 9.46
C TYR A 527 26.69 -4.26 8.62
N ARG A 528 26.56 -4.33 7.30
CA ARG A 528 27.58 -3.88 6.35
C ARG A 528 27.02 -2.97 5.30
N MET A 529 27.88 -2.17 4.70
CA MET A 529 27.55 -1.32 3.56
C MET A 529 28.29 -1.78 2.32
N GLU A 530 27.55 -1.89 1.23
CA GLU A 530 28.05 -2.21 -0.10
C GLU A 530 27.69 -1.08 -1.07
N TYR A 531 28.42 -0.96 -2.18
CA TYR A 531 28.06 -0.09 -3.29
C TYR A 531 28.14 -0.84 -4.62
N GLU A 532 27.32 -0.43 -5.57
CA GLU A 532 27.36 -0.94 -6.94
C GLU A 532 28.31 -0.07 -7.77
N GLU A 533 29.30 -0.70 -8.41
CA GLU A 533 30.09 -0.02 -9.44
C GLU A 533 29.20 0.37 -10.61
N ALA A 534 29.34 1.62 -11.07
CA ALA A 534 28.62 2.27 -12.15
C ALA A 534 28.07 1.31 -13.24
N ASP A 535 26.81 0.92 -13.11
CA ASP A 535 26.04 0.12 -14.08
C ASP A 535 26.61 -1.28 -14.38
N THR A 536 27.40 -1.83 -13.46
CA THR A 536 28.03 -3.14 -13.63
C THR A 536 27.25 -4.30 -13.03
N GLY A 537 26.30 -4.05 -12.10
CA GLY A 537 25.71 -5.08 -11.26
C GLY A 537 26.65 -5.63 -10.18
N ILE A 538 27.90 -5.18 -10.13
CA ILE A 538 28.93 -5.69 -9.20
C ILE A 538 28.88 -4.90 -7.91
N TRP A 539 28.54 -5.58 -6.81
CA TRP A 539 28.54 -5.04 -5.46
C TRP A 539 29.92 -5.18 -4.81
N LYS A 540 30.41 -4.09 -4.23
CA LYS A 540 31.67 -4.04 -3.48
C LYS A 540 31.43 -3.60 -2.05
N LEU A 541 32.02 -4.33 -1.11
CA LEU A 541 32.00 -3.97 0.31
C LEU A 541 32.73 -2.64 0.52
N VAL A 542 32.07 -1.69 1.19
CA VAL A 542 32.73 -0.48 1.70
C VAL A 542 33.23 -0.72 3.11
N HIS A 543 32.34 -1.16 4.00
CA HIS A 543 32.68 -1.39 5.41
C HIS A 543 31.66 -2.32 6.09
N SER A 544 32.06 -2.98 7.18
CA SER A 544 31.19 -3.79 8.03
C SER A 544 31.33 -3.34 9.48
N TRP A 545 30.20 -3.06 10.13
CA TRP A 545 30.09 -2.79 11.54
C TRP A 545 29.61 -4.05 12.24
N ASN A 546 30.46 -4.62 13.08
CA ASN A 546 30.13 -5.77 13.92
C ASN A 546 30.67 -5.51 15.33
N THR A 547 29.90 -5.88 16.35
CA THR A 547 30.29 -5.69 17.75
C THR A 547 29.90 -6.87 18.62
N THR A 548 30.71 -7.11 19.65
CA THR A 548 30.38 -8.04 20.73
C THR A 548 29.48 -7.41 21.80
N ALA A 549 29.30 -6.08 21.76
CA ALA A 549 28.32 -5.37 22.59
C ALA A 549 26.89 -5.69 22.13
N LEU A 550 25.87 -5.12 22.82
CA LEU A 550 24.47 -5.36 22.48
C LEU A 550 24.11 -4.94 21.04
N ASN A 551 24.65 -3.81 20.56
CA ASN A 551 24.40 -3.28 19.21
C ASN A 551 25.50 -2.29 18.78
N VAL A 552 25.50 -1.91 17.49
CA VAL A 552 26.49 -0.99 16.88
C VAL A 552 26.39 0.47 17.35
N GLY A 553 25.39 0.81 18.18
CA GLY A 553 25.10 2.18 18.63
C GLY A 553 24.15 2.93 17.68
N PRO A 554 23.58 4.06 18.11
CA PRO A 554 22.55 4.79 17.36
C PRO A 554 23.09 5.57 16.16
N GLN A 555 24.40 5.78 16.05
CA GLN A 555 25.00 6.51 14.93
C GLN A 555 26.32 5.87 14.52
N GLN A 556 26.51 5.68 13.22
CA GLN A 556 27.80 5.33 12.64
C GLN A 556 28.16 6.35 11.57
N TYR A 557 29.45 6.60 11.44
CA TYR A 557 30.01 7.49 10.45
C TYR A 557 31.13 6.77 9.69
N TRP A 558 31.23 7.08 8.41
CA TRP A 558 32.31 6.61 7.54
C TRP A 558 32.83 7.77 6.72
N THR A 559 34.15 7.80 6.53
CA THR A 559 34.84 9.01 6.06
C THR A 559 35.73 8.78 4.85
N GLU A 560 35.82 7.54 4.36
CA GLU A 560 36.50 7.24 3.10
C GLU A 560 35.47 7.28 1.98
N GLY A 561 35.82 7.95 0.89
CA GLY A 561 34.92 8.12 -0.23
C GLY A 561 35.03 6.99 -1.26
N PHE A 562 33.99 6.88 -2.08
CA PHE A 562 33.89 5.93 -3.19
C PHE A 562 32.95 6.50 -4.25
N SER A 563 33.01 5.95 -5.47
CA SER A 563 32.07 6.31 -6.54
C SER A 563 31.00 5.23 -6.63
N ALA A 564 29.73 5.61 -6.55
CA ALA A 564 28.62 4.67 -6.58
C ALA A 564 27.47 5.21 -7.42
N ARG A 565 26.72 4.30 -8.05
CA ARG A 565 25.34 4.57 -8.47
C ARG A 565 24.35 4.14 -7.41
N ARG A 566 24.61 3.01 -6.76
CA ARG A 566 23.76 2.48 -5.69
C ARG A 566 24.57 2.17 -4.45
N ILE A 567 23.96 2.38 -3.29
CA ILE A 567 24.50 2.05 -1.98
C ILE A 567 23.51 1.10 -1.31
N MET A 568 23.99 0.05 -0.67
CA MET A 568 23.15 -0.91 0.04
C MET A 568 23.64 -1.08 1.46
N LEU A 569 22.73 -1.00 2.43
CA LEU A 569 22.98 -1.43 3.80
C LEU A 569 22.38 -2.81 3.99
N VAL A 570 23.18 -3.75 4.48
CA VAL A 570 22.80 -5.14 4.75
C VAL A 570 22.93 -5.38 6.24
N VAL A 571 21.81 -5.51 6.94
CA VAL A 571 21.72 -5.95 8.33
C VAL A 571 21.98 -7.46 8.38
N GLU A 572 23.00 -7.86 9.13
CA GLU A 572 23.49 -9.24 9.22
C GLU A 572 23.04 -9.94 10.50
N ASP A 573 22.87 -9.17 11.58
CA ASP A 573 22.44 -9.69 12.89
C ASP A 573 21.67 -8.60 13.65
N VAL A 574 20.56 -8.98 14.30
CA VAL A 574 19.66 -8.08 15.02
C VAL A 574 19.68 -8.43 16.51
N GLN A 575 19.72 -7.41 17.36
CA GLN A 575 19.67 -7.62 18.80
C GLN A 575 18.31 -8.18 19.23
N THR A 576 18.31 -9.27 19.99
CA THR A 576 17.11 -9.73 20.71
C THR A 576 16.78 -8.74 21.83
N SER A 577 15.60 -8.13 21.76
CA SER A 577 15.01 -7.33 22.83
C SER A 577 13.92 -8.13 23.55
N GLU A 578 13.44 -7.66 24.71
CA GLU A 578 12.28 -8.27 25.38
C GLU A 578 11.04 -8.26 24.47
N GLU A 579 11.05 -7.35 23.49
CA GLU A 579 10.03 -7.12 22.47
C GLU A 579 10.26 -7.91 21.16
N GLY A 580 11.29 -8.76 21.11
CA GLY A 580 11.67 -9.58 19.94
C GLY A 580 12.87 -9.01 19.15
N LEU A 581 13.07 -9.49 17.92
CA LEU A 581 14.12 -8.99 17.02
C LEU A 581 13.62 -7.72 16.32
N ILE A 582 14.20 -6.57 16.68
CA ILE A 582 13.81 -5.25 16.19
C ILE A 582 15.03 -4.49 15.67
N VAL A 583 14.94 -3.99 14.44
CA VAL A 583 15.89 -3.05 13.86
C VAL A 583 15.12 -1.91 13.20
N ALA A 584 15.60 -0.68 13.36
CA ALA A 584 14.92 0.52 12.86
C ALA A 584 15.94 1.59 12.48
N LEU A 585 15.92 2.00 11.21
CA LEU A 585 16.78 3.03 10.63
C LEU A 585 16.03 4.36 10.64
N GLN A 586 16.62 5.41 11.21
CA GLN A 586 16.07 6.76 11.17
C GLN A 586 16.41 7.44 9.86
N ASP A 587 17.70 7.54 9.57
CA ASP A 587 18.15 8.39 8.46
C ASP A 587 19.52 7.93 7.94
N VAL A 588 19.79 8.25 6.67
CA VAL A 588 21.07 8.03 6.00
C VAL A 588 21.47 9.30 5.28
N LYS A 589 22.59 9.85 5.71
CA LYS A 589 23.11 11.12 5.22
C LYS A 589 24.38 10.88 4.44
N LEU A 590 24.41 11.32 3.18
CA LEU A 590 25.59 11.24 2.34
C LEU A 590 26.35 12.56 2.37
N TYR A 591 27.67 12.49 2.30
CA TYR A 591 28.52 13.64 2.08
C TYR A 591 29.07 13.61 0.66
N ILE A 592 28.84 14.68 -0.10
CA ILE A 592 29.27 14.80 -1.50
C ILE A 592 30.05 16.10 -1.70
N PRO A 593 30.89 16.23 -2.74
CA PRO A 593 31.55 17.50 -3.05
C PRO A 593 30.54 18.59 -3.45
N VAL A 594 30.73 19.84 -2.96
CA VAL A 594 29.84 20.97 -3.32
C VAL A 594 29.87 21.18 -4.84
N GLY A 595 28.72 20.98 -5.49
CA GLY A 595 28.59 21.06 -6.96
C GLY A 595 28.36 19.71 -7.63
N GLY A 596 28.39 18.59 -6.89
CA GLY A 596 28.31 17.25 -7.47
C GLY A 596 29.51 17.01 -8.39
N ASN A 597 29.25 16.56 -9.62
CA ASN A 597 30.27 16.46 -10.67
C ASN A 597 30.63 17.81 -11.32
N ALA A 598 29.93 18.91 -11.00
CA ALA A 598 30.18 20.22 -11.61
C ALA A 598 31.44 20.89 -11.05
N ILE A 599 32.22 21.45 -11.97
CA ILE A 599 33.62 21.87 -11.80
C ILE A 599 33.76 23.20 -11.00
N ASP A 600 32.66 23.92 -10.79
CA ASP A 600 32.67 25.37 -10.51
C ASP A 600 32.97 25.79 -9.06
N LYS A 601 33.33 24.87 -8.17
CA LYS A 601 33.61 25.19 -6.75
C LYS A 601 34.93 24.64 -6.23
N ASN A 602 35.95 24.65 -7.08
CA ASN A 602 37.32 24.39 -6.66
C ASN A 602 37.79 25.46 -5.64
N ILE A 603 37.90 25.09 -4.35
CA ILE A 603 38.38 26.00 -3.31
C ILE A 603 39.90 26.21 -3.33
N ALA A 604 40.63 25.38 -4.05
CA ALA A 604 42.06 25.55 -4.29
C ALA A 604 42.35 26.67 -5.31
N LEU A 605 41.36 27.07 -6.11
CA LEU A 605 41.53 28.06 -7.18
C LEU A 605 42.13 29.37 -6.63
N LYS A 606 43.27 29.79 -7.19
CA LYS A 606 44.05 30.99 -6.84
C LYS A 606 44.48 31.06 -5.38
N ARG A 607 44.62 29.92 -4.71
CA ARG A 607 45.13 29.85 -3.34
C ARG A 607 46.65 30.00 -3.27
N VAL A 608 47.13 30.38 -2.09
CA VAL A 608 48.56 30.47 -1.83
C VAL A 608 49.14 29.06 -1.82
N VAL A 609 50.15 28.85 -2.65
CA VAL A 609 50.92 27.61 -2.72
C VAL A 609 52.38 27.91 -2.37
N GLU A 610 52.96 27.03 -1.59
CA GLU A 610 54.39 26.96 -1.31
C GLU A 610 54.93 25.68 -1.96
N VAL A 611 56.17 25.72 -2.45
CA VAL A 611 56.76 24.57 -3.15
C VAL A 611 58.21 24.42 -2.75
N SER A 612 58.74 23.19 -2.87
CA SER A 612 60.16 22.91 -2.62
C SER A 612 61.12 23.60 -3.60
N ALA A 613 60.69 23.76 -4.86
CA ALA A 613 61.46 24.39 -5.93
C ALA A 613 60.53 25.06 -6.96
N ASN A 614 60.96 26.21 -7.49
CA ASN A 614 60.21 26.99 -8.48
C ASN A 614 61.17 27.66 -9.47
N THR A 615 61.99 26.85 -10.15
CA THR A 615 63.18 27.33 -10.88
C THR A 615 62.95 27.62 -12.37
N ILE A 616 61.83 27.17 -12.95
CA ILE A 616 61.53 27.39 -14.38
C ILE A 616 60.72 28.67 -14.58
N VAL A 617 61.30 29.60 -15.33
CA VAL A 617 60.60 30.80 -15.80
C VAL A 617 59.49 30.39 -16.78
N GLY A 618 58.24 30.63 -16.41
CA GLY A 618 57.07 30.26 -17.21
C GLY A 618 56.31 29.01 -16.76
N ASN A 619 56.70 28.36 -15.66
CA ASN A 619 55.98 27.22 -15.05
C ASN A 619 55.88 27.39 -13.53
N VAL A 620 55.37 28.56 -13.13
CA VAL A 620 55.35 28.98 -11.72
C VAL A 620 54.34 28.18 -10.90
N LYS A 621 54.59 28.06 -9.60
CA LYS A 621 53.75 27.33 -8.63
C LYS A 621 52.26 27.71 -8.68
N GLU A 622 51.92 28.96 -8.95
CA GLU A 622 50.54 29.44 -9.03
C GLU A 622 49.75 28.74 -10.13
N TYR A 623 50.42 28.21 -11.16
CA TYR A 623 49.78 27.44 -12.24
C TYR A 623 49.19 26.12 -11.77
N ALA A 624 49.68 25.54 -10.67
CA ALA A 624 49.04 24.36 -10.10
C ALA A 624 47.62 24.64 -9.56
N VAL A 625 47.20 25.90 -9.45
CA VAL A 625 45.91 26.29 -8.88
C VAL A 625 45.23 27.42 -9.65
N ASP A 626 45.58 27.68 -10.91
CA ASP A 626 45.09 28.84 -11.67
C ASP A 626 43.75 28.60 -12.38
N GLY A 627 43.30 27.35 -12.45
CA GLY A 627 42.06 26.92 -13.11
C GLY A 627 42.25 26.51 -14.57
N ASN A 628 43.49 26.47 -15.07
CA ASN A 628 43.80 26.10 -16.45
C ASN A 628 44.24 24.64 -16.53
N GLU A 629 43.32 23.79 -16.94
CA GLU A 629 43.54 22.33 -16.94
C GLU A 629 44.42 21.81 -18.08
N ARG A 630 44.81 22.67 -19.04
CA ARG A 630 45.46 22.21 -20.28
C ARG A 630 46.69 23.03 -20.69
N GLY A 631 46.74 24.32 -20.36
CA GLY A 631 47.70 25.26 -20.94
C GLY A 631 48.87 25.65 -20.03
N THR A 632 48.73 25.57 -18.72
CA THR A 632 49.75 25.96 -17.73
C THR A 632 49.93 24.85 -16.70
N TYR A 633 51.14 24.70 -16.17
CA TYR A 633 51.46 23.72 -15.14
C TYR A 633 52.63 24.21 -14.29
N TRP A 634 52.64 23.80 -13.03
CA TRP A 634 53.81 23.98 -12.16
C TRP A 634 54.87 22.91 -12.45
N HIS A 635 56.13 23.34 -12.51
CA HIS A 635 57.28 22.46 -12.67
C HIS A 635 58.41 22.85 -11.68
N PRO A 636 58.93 21.93 -10.86
CA PRO A 636 59.92 22.27 -9.84
C PRO A 636 61.29 22.66 -10.45
N GLY A 637 61.69 22.04 -11.56
CA GLY A 637 62.97 22.25 -12.23
C GLY A 637 63.37 21.05 -13.09
N TRP A 638 64.16 21.29 -14.15
CA TRP A 638 64.65 20.20 -15.00
C TRP A 638 65.47 19.20 -14.18
N GLY A 639 65.13 17.91 -14.32
CA GLY A 639 65.80 16.82 -13.58
C GLY A 639 65.46 16.72 -12.09
N ILE A 640 64.53 17.52 -11.56
CA ILE A 640 64.02 17.38 -10.19
C ILE A 640 62.94 16.30 -10.18
N ARG A 641 63.26 15.17 -9.53
CA ARG A 641 62.38 13.98 -9.41
C ARG A 641 61.72 13.85 -8.05
N GLN A 642 62.03 14.77 -7.14
CA GLN A 642 61.47 14.87 -5.79
C GLN A 642 61.08 16.30 -5.52
N ALA A 643 59.80 16.54 -5.26
CA ALA A 643 59.30 17.87 -4.97
C ALA A 643 58.06 17.81 -4.10
N TRP A 644 57.78 18.90 -3.39
CA TRP A 644 56.53 19.03 -2.65
C TRP A 644 55.81 20.34 -3.01
N LEU A 645 54.48 20.29 -2.96
CA LEU A 645 53.59 21.43 -3.06
C LEU A 645 52.70 21.48 -1.82
N LEU A 646 52.74 22.59 -1.09
CA LEU A 646 51.91 22.87 0.08
C LEU A 646 50.86 23.92 -0.30
N LEU A 647 49.61 23.48 -0.39
CA LEU A 647 48.44 24.30 -0.66
C LEU A 647 47.85 24.82 0.66
N ASN A 648 47.76 26.14 0.81
CA ASN A 648 47.12 26.78 1.94
C ASN A 648 45.66 27.16 1.59
N LEU A 649 44.70 26.57 2.29
CA LEU A 649 43.28 26.79 2.03
C LEU A 649 42.70 28.01 2.79
N ASP A 650 43.41 28.52 3.81
CA ASP A 650 42.91 29.61 4.66
C ASP A 650 42.93 30.98 3.98
N PHE A 651 41.96 31.81 4.35
CA PHE A 651 41.85 33.22 3.91
C PHE A 651 41.75 34.22 5.07
N LEU A 652 41.73 33.77 6.33
CA LEU A 652 41.48 34.71 7.41
C LEU A 652 42.70 35.60 7.67
N PRO A 653 42.47 36.91 7.96
CA PRO A 653 43.52 37.80 8.42
C PRO A 653 44.26 37.22 9.64
N PRO A 654 45.56 37.54 9.83
CA PRO A 654 46.33 37.03 10.98
C PRO A 654 45.63 37.34 12.31
N GLY A 655 45.27 36.30 13.08
CA GLY A 655 44.69 36.43 14.43
C GLY A 655 43.35 35.72 14.69
N GLN A 656 42.70 35.13 13.68
CA GLN A 656 41.53 34.25 13.87
C GLN A 656 41.88 32.82 13.48
N LEU A 657 41.66 31.87 14.39
CA LEU A 657 41.71 30.44 14.06
C LEU A 657 40.48 30.10 13.20
N PRO A 658 40.66 29.73 11.93
CA PRO A 658 39.54 29.38 11.08
C PRO A 658 38.92 28.05 11.51
N PRO A 659 37.59 27.89 11.41
CA PRO A 659 36.97 26.58 11.44
C PRO A 659 37.47 25.84 10.18
N GLY A 660 38.41 24.91 10.36
CA GLY A 660 39.06 24.28 9.21
C GLY A 660 38.07 23.67 8.22
N HIS A 661 38.47 23.60 6.95
CA HIS A 661 37.56 23.25 5.88
C HIS A 661 37.27 21.77 5.86
N ASP A 662 35.99 21.40 5.93
CA ASP A 662 35.53 20.04 5.68
C ASP A 662 35.67 19.73 4.17
N LEU A 663 36.71 18.98 3.82
CA LEU A 663 36.98 18.55 2.45
C LEU A 663 36.15 17.32 2.10
N ALA A 664 35.71 17.25 0.85
CA ALA A 664 34.97 16.13 0.26
C ALA A 664 35.75 15.39 -0.83
N ARG A 665 36.61 16.11 -1.56
CA ARG A 665 37.35 15.55 -2.70
C ARG A 665 38.62 16.35 -2.95
N ILE A 666 39.69 15.64 -3.24
CA ILE A 666 40.95 16.20 -3.73
C ILE A 666 41.23 15.55 -5.09
N GLN A 667 41.38 16.35 -6.13
CA GLN A 667 41.79 15.88 -7.45
C GLN A 667 43.08 16.60 -7.86
N VAL A 668 44.09 15.83 -8.25
CA VAL A 668 45.35 16.34 -8.79
C VAL A 668 45.44 15.90 -10.25
N MET A 669 45.51 16.88 -11.14
CA MET A 669 45.73 16.69 -12.56
C MET A 669 47.22 16.85 -12.84
N TRP A 670 47.82 15.78 -13.33
CA TRP A 670 49.25 15.69 -13.61
C TRP A 670 49.51 15.95 -15.09
N ARG A 671 50.55 16.74 -15.37
CA ARG A 671 51.18 16.73 -16.70
C ARG A 671 51.96 15.44 -16.91
N TRP A 672 52.63 14.99 -15.84
CA TRP A 672 53.37 13.75 -15.73
C TRP A 672 53.11 13.17 -14.35
N ALA A 673 52.56 11.95 -14.31
CA ALA A 673 52.12 11.33 -13.06
C ALA A 673 53.35 10.90 -12.22
N PRO A 674 53.32 11.09 -10.89
CA PRO A 674 54.39 10.64 -10.02
C PRO A 674 54.41 9.11 -9.93
N ASP A 675 55.55 8.49 -9.67
CA ASP A 675 55.55 7.06 -9.32
C ASP A 675 55.18 6.88 -7.85
N ASP A 676 55.59 7.83 -7.00
CA ASP A 676 55.32 7.83 -5.57
C ASP A 676 54.79 9.18 -5.07
N LEU A 677 53.57 9.18 -4.53
CA LEU A 677 52.84 10.36 -4.03
C LEU A 677 52.37 10.16 -2.60
N LEU A 678 52.87 10.98 -1.68
CA LEU A 678 52.37 11.13 -0.32
C LEU A 678 51.51 12.38 -0.19
N ILE A 679 50.29 12.24 0.31
CA ILE A 679 49.41 13.37 0.60
C ILE A 679 49.22 13.48 2.11
N GLU A 680 49.42 14.69 2.63
CA GLU A 680 49.28 15.00 4.04
C GLU A 680 48.31 16.17 4.22
N LEU A 681 47.47 16.12 5.27
CA LEU A 681 46.53 17.17 5.63
C LEU A 681 46.92 17.76 6.98
N ALA A 682 46.83 19.08 7.14
CA ALA A 682 46.98 19.71 8.46
C ALA A 682 45.71 20.43 8.89
N TYR A 683 45.22 20.15 10.10
CA TYR A 683 44.06 20.80 10.71
C TYR A 683 44.41 21.61 11.97
N ASP A 684 45.48 21.24 12.69
CA ASP A 684 45.92 21.83 13.97
C ASP A 684 47.42 22.20 13.96
N ASN A 685 47.96 22.52 12.78
CA ASN A 685 49.39 22.67 12.48
C ASN A 685 50.22 21.38 12.54
N SER A 686 49.64 20.22 12.87
CA SER A 686 50.28 18.92 12.62
C SER A 686 49.92 18.40 11.24
N MET A 687 50.90 17.90 10.48
CA MET A 687 50.65 17.21 9.21
C MET A 687 50.30 15.75 9.53
N ILE A 688 49.14 15.31 9.07
CA ILE A 688 48.65 13.94 9.21
C ILE A 688 48.66 13.31 7.83
N PRO A 689 49.35 12.18 7.61
CA PRO A 689 49.33 11.49 6.34
C PRO A 689 47.90 11.03 6.04
N LEU A 690 47.40 11.41 4.87
CA LEU A 690 46.11 10.96 4.35
C LEU A 690 46.27 9.62 3.65
N GLY A 691 47.31 9.49 2.82
CA GLY A 691 47.55 8.30 2.01
C GLY A 691 48.87 8.39 1.26
N HIS A 692 49.45 7.22 1.01
CA HIS A 692 50.69 7.03 0.26
C HIS A 692 50.36 6.18 -0.97
N TYR A 693 50.44 6.79 -2.15
CA TYR A 693 50.02 6.22 -3.42
C TYR A 693 51.26 5.90 -4.26
N THR A 694 51.57 4.61 -4.39
CA THR A 694 52.67 4.12 -5.21
C THR A 694 52.16 3.59 -6.56
N GLY A 695 52.97 3.67 -7.60
CA GLY A 695 52.63 3.24 -8.95
C GLY A 695 51.53 4.09 -9.62
N VAL A 696 51.45 5.39 -9.31
CA VAL A 696 50.42 6.28 -9.88
C VAL A 696 50.68 6.48 -11.37
N THR A 697 49.93 5.76 -12.22
CA THR A 697 50.06 5.85 -13.68
C THR A 697 49.02 6.75 -14.33
N SER A 698 47.98 7.12 -13.60
CA SER A 698 46.90 8.00 -14.08
C SER A 698 47.36 9.46 -14.09
N LEU A 699 47.05 10.18 -15.17
CA LEU A 699 47.22 11.64 -15.22
C LEU A 699 46.24 12.38 -14.29
N VAL A 700 45.33 11.67 -13.64
CA VAL A 700 44.43 12.21 -12.63
C VAL A 700 44.48 11.33 -11.39
N THR A 701 44.91 11.88 -10.27
CA THR A 701 44.72 11.29 -8.95
C THR A 701 43.47 11.90 -8.34
N ASP A 702 42.45 11.09 -8.07
CA ASP A 702 41.18 11.55 -7.53
C ASP A 702 40.86 10.83 -6.24
N ILE A 703 40.65 11.59 -5.17
CA ILE A 703 40.56 11.06 -3.82
C ILE A 703 39.33 11.66 -3.16
N PRO A 704 38.22 10.92 -3.12
CA PRO A 704 37.05 11.29 -2.35
C PRO A 704 37.26 10.93 -0.87
N MET A 705 36.98 11.87 0.03
CA MET A 705 37.17 11.68 1.47
C MET A 705 36.41 12.73 2.29
N MET A 706 36.16 12.45 3.56
CA MET A 706 35.67 13.42 4.53
C MET A 706 36.75 13.71 5.58
N ARG A 707 37.47 14.82 5.42
CA ARG A 707 38.54 15.25 6.34
C ARG A 707 38.53 16.76 6.52
N LYS A 708 38.86 17.23 7.72
CA LYS A 708 39.12 18.65 7.94
C LYS A 708 40.56 18.98 7.58
N ALA A 709 40.77 20.07 6.85
CA ALA A 709 42.11 20.57 6.56
C ALA A 709 42.16 22.10 6.42
N LEU A 710 43.27 22.67 6.85
CA LEU A 710 43.73 24.04 6.62
C LEU A 710 44.80 24.07 5.52
N LYS A 711 45.64 23.04 5.48
CA LYS A 711 46.68 22.87 4.45
C LYS A 711 46.68 21.45 3.89
N ILE A 712 47.06 21.34 2.63
CA ILE A 712 47.26 20.07 1.93
C ILE A 712 48.67 20.06 1.38
N LYS A 713 49.47 19.05 1.71
CA LYS A 713 50.81 18.88 1.16
C LYS A 713 50.83 17.65 0.25
N PHE A 714 51.30 17.85 -0.97
CA PHE A 714 51.58 16.80 -1.94
C PHE A 714 53.09 16.64 -1.98
N SER A 715 53.61 15.50 -1.53
CA SER A 715 55.03 15.16 -1.61
C SER A 715 55.21 14.08 -2.66
N VAL A 716 55.99 14.36 -3.70
CA VAL A 716 56.37 13.39 -4.73
C VAL A 716 57.75 12.87 -4.36
N ASP A 717 57.83 11.60 -3.99
CA ASP A 717 59.06 10.96 -3.50
C ASP A 717 59.85 10.30 -4.63
N SER A 718 59.20 9.99 -5.75
CA SER A 718 59.87 9.60 -7.00
C SER A 718 58.97 9.82 -8.22
N SER A 719 59.58 10.17 -9.35
CA SER A 719 58.96 10.14 -10.67
C SER A 719 59.48 8.94 -11.47
N ARG A 720 58.70 8.47 -12.46
CA ARG A 720 59.13 7.40 -13.36
C ARG A 720 60.44 7.76 -14.04
N THR A 721 61.29 6.77 -14.33
CA THR A 721 62.75 6.93 -14.52
C THR A 721 63.23 7.93 -15.58
N ASP A 722 62.37 8.47 -16.43
CA ASP A 722 62.67 9.51 -17.43
C ASP A 722 61.65 10.67 -17.49
N GLU A 723 60.62 10.67 -16.63
CA GLU A 723 59.56 11.70 -16.61
C GLU A 723 59.77 12.68 -15.46
N GLU A 724 59.50 13.97 -15.72
CA GLU A 724 59.62 15.03 -14.72
C GLU A 724 58.33 15.19 -13.91
N ILE A 725 58.34 15.99 -12.84
CA ILE A 725 57.13 16.26 -12.05
C ILE A 725 56.40 17.45 -12.68
N GLY A 726 55.12 17.29 -13.02
CA GLY A 726 54.31 18.42 -13.46
C GLY A 726 52.86 18.33 -12.96
N ILE A 727 52.39 19.40 -12.32
CA ILE A 727 51.00 19.53 -11.86
C ILE A 727 50.29 20.57 -12.74
N LEU A 728 49.31 20.11 -13.52
CA LEU A 728 48.42 20.99 -14.30
C LEU A 728 47.50 21.76 -13.36
N GLN A 729 46.81 21.04 -12.47
CA GLN A 729 45.81 21.65 -11.62
C GLN A 729 45.55 20.80 -10.38
N VAL A 730 45.44 21.45 -9.22
CA VAL A 730 44.89 20.88 -7.98
C VAL A 730 43.48 21.42 -7.82
N LYS A 731 42.54 20.51 -7.59
CA LYS A 731 41.16 20.83 -7.29
C LYS A 731 40.77 20.25 -5.94
N VAL A 732 40.13 21.08 -5.14
CA VAL A 732 39.65 20.72 -3.81
C VAL A 732 38.21 21.17 -3.71
N TRP A 733 37.34 20.32 -3.20
CA TRP A 733 35.93 20.65 -2.97
C TRP A 733 35.60 20.51 -1.49
N LYS A 734 34.79 21.43 -0.96
CA LYS A 734 34.19 21.27 0.37
C LYS A 734 33.11 20.20 0.32
N ARG A 735 32.74 19.64 1.47
CA ARG A 735 31.56 18.77 1.58
C ARG A 735 30.25 19.54 1.58
N VAL A 736 29.21 18.88 1.07
CA VAL A 736 27.80 19.18 1.28
C VAL A 736 27.16 17.90 1.78
N SER A 737 26.30 18.01 2.78
CA SER A 737 25.42 16.90 3.13
C SER A 737 24.26 16.86 2.14
N ALA A 738 24.03 15.69 1.56
CA ALA A 738 22.89 15.41 0.71
C ALA A 738 22.21 14.13 1.21
N TYR A 739 20.89 14.08 1.05
CA TYR A 739 20.14 12.85 1.22
C TYR A 739 20.10 12.11 -0.11
N PRO A 740 20.14 10.77 -0.12
CA PRO A 740 19.95 10.00 -1.34
C PRO A 740 18.64 10.41 -2.04
N PRO A 741 18.62 10.54 -3.37
CA PRO A 741 17.44 11.03 -4.08
C PRO A 741 16.32 9.98 -4.25
N ALA A 742 16.62 8.69 -4.04
CA ALA A 742 15.64 7.62 -4.13
C ALA A 742 16.02 6.40 -3.29
N VAL A 743 15.00 5.70 -2.78
CA VAL A 743 15.10 4.34 -2.23
C VAL A 743 14.30 3.43 -3.15
N VAL A 744 14.86 2.27 -3.51
CA VAL A 744 14.18 1.25 -4.35
C VAL A 744 13.10 0.54 -3.46
N LYS A 745 12.05 -0.21 -3.91
CA LYS A 745 11.02 -0.86 -3.01
C LYS A 745 10.34 -2.21 -3.51
N ASP A 746 10.30 -3.40 -2.83
CA ASP A 746 10.09 -4.77 -3.52
C ASP A 746 8.66 -5.04 -3.89
N PRO A 747 8.47 -5.89 -4.92
CA PRO A 747 7.16 -6.34 -5.36
C PRO A 747 6.35 -7.12 -4.32
N ASP A 748 6.88 -7.48 -3.15
CA ASP A 748 6.12 -8.26 -2.18
C ASP A 748 5.93 -7.54 -0.82
N PRO A 749 5.09 -6.49 -0.78
CA PRO A 749 4.72 -5.83 0.44
C PRO A 749 3.66 -6.65 1.16
N TRP A 750 4.11 -7.60 1.98
CA TRP A 750 3.25 -8.20 2.99
C TRP A 750 2.89 -7.12 4.02
N MET A 751 1.75 -6.48 3.79
CA MET A 751 1.01 -5.81 4.86
C MET A 751 0.83 -6.83 5.99
N THR A 752 0.81 -6.39 7.24
CA THR A 752 0.27 -7.23 8.31
C THR A 752 -1.24 -7.36 8.07
N HIS A 753 -1.58 -8.27 7.16
CA HIS A 753 -2.94 -8.52 6.74
C HIS A 753 -3.73 -8.91 7.99
N LYS A 754 -4.99 -8.48 8.07
CA LYS A 754 -5.86 -8.81 9.20
C LYS A 754 -5.91 -10.33 9.48
N ASP A 755 -5.61 -11.14 8.48
CA ASP A 755 -5.58 -12.61 8.60
C ASP A 755 -4.42 -13.11 9.47
N TYR A 756 -3.35 -12.33 9.67
CA TYR A 756 -2.28 -12.64 10.65
C TYR A 756 -2.77 -12.56 12.10
N MET A 757 -3.97 -12.04 12.35
CA MET A 757 -4.57 -12.17 13.69
C MET A 757 -5.01 -13.60 14.00
N VAL A 758 -5.11 -14.48 12.99
CA VAL A 758 -5.74 -15.81 13.11
C VAL A 758 -5.00 -16.91 12.33
N ASP A 759 -3.76 -16.66 11.89
CA ASP A 759 -3.00 -17.58 11.04
C ASP A 759 -2.23 -18.67 11.82
N ARG A 760 -2.21 -18.57 13.16
CA ARG A 760 -1.45 -19.43 14.10
C ARG A 760 0.07 -19.33 13.98
N ASP A 761 0.62 -18.44 13.16
CA ASP A 761 2.06 -18.25 13.04
C ASP A 761 2.56 -17.37 14.18
N LEU A 762 3.32 -17.95 15.12
CA LEU A 762 3.90 -17.22 16.24
C LEU A 762 4.97 -16.20 15.81
N GLN A 763 5.44 -16.22 14.57
CA GLN A 763 6.38 -15.24 14.04
C GLN A 763 5.68 -14.08 13.32
N SER A 764 4.40 -14.21 12.99
CA SER A 764 3.59 -13.14 12.42
C SER A 764 2.81 -12.42 13.54
N TYR A 765 2.39 -11.17 13.29
CA TYR A 765 1.36 -10.53 14.09
C TYR A 765 0.76 -9.36 13.32
N TRP A 766 -0.53 -9.11 13.56
CA TRP A 766 -1.18 -7.88 13.15
C TRP A 766 -0.75 -6.71 14.03
N MET A 767 -0.52 -5.54 13.42
CA MET A 767 -0.29 -4.28 14.12
C MET A 767 -1.35 -3.25 13.70
N GLY A 768 -2.10 -2.74 14.67
CA GLY A 768 -3.00 -1.62 14.47
C GLY A 768 -2.24 -0.30 14.25
N PRO A 769 -2.88 0.75 13.69
CA PRO A 769 -2.21 2.03 13.50
C PRO A 769 -1.75 2.64 14.84
N PRO A 770 -0.60 3.35 14.90
CA PRO A 770 -0.25 4.27 15.97
C PRO A 770 -1.38 5.28 16.14
N LEU A 771 -1.83 5.43 17.38
CA LEU A 771 -3.04 6.18 17.72
C LEU A 771 -2.68 7.62 18.08
N ASP A 772 -2.94 8.56 17.17
CA ASP A 772 -2.94 9.97 17.51
C ASP A 772 -4.08 10.25 18.51
N GLY A 773 -3.74 10.57 19.76
CA GLY A 773 -4.68 11.11 20.74
C GLY A 773 -5.37 10.13 21.70
N GLY A 774 -4.89 8.89 21.84
CA GLY A 774 -5.36 7.97 22.90
C GLY A 774 -6.73 7.29 22.64
N ASN A 775 -7.19 7.27 21.40
CA ASN A 775 -8.39 6.55 20.99
C ASN A 775 -8.20 5.02 21.09
N LEU A 776 -9.28 4.26 21.30
CA LEU A 776 -9.27 2.78 21.36
C LEU A 776 -9.32 2.20 19.93
N VAL A 777 -8.41 1.29 19.58
CA VAL A 777 -8.57 0.48 18.36
C VAL A 777 -9.68 -0.55 18.60
N THR A 778 -10.67 -0.60 17.71
CA THR A 778 -11.75 -1.60 17.78
C THR A 778 -11.55 -2.66 16.72
N VAL A 779 -11.32 -3.91 17.13
CA VAL A 779 -11.27 -5.09 16.25
C VAL A 779 -12.57 -5.87 16.42
N THR A 780 -13.29 -6.18 15.34
CA THR A 780 -14.48 -7.03 15.40
C THR A 780 -14.27 -8.25 14.51
N ILE A 781 -14.47 -9.44 15.07
CA ILE A 781 -14.30 -10.73 14.43
C ILE A 781 -15.69 -11.39 14.37
N ASP A 782 -16.18 -11.72 13.17
CA ASP A 782 -17.36 -12.56 12.97
C ASP A 782 -16.90 -14.00 12.67
N LEU A 783 -17.33 -14.95 13.49
CA LEU A 783 -17.02 -16.36 13.31
C LEU A 783 -17.88 -17.00 12.18
N GLY A 784 -18.80 -16.25 11.57
CA GLY A 784 -19.66 -16.68 10.45
C GLY A 784 -20.88 -17.49 10.89
N LYS A 785 -20.81 -18.20 12.03
CA LYS A 785 -21.94 -18.91 12.66
C LYS A 785 -21.88 -18.83 14.19
N ILE A 786 -22.94 -19.30 14.84
CA ILE A 786 -23.00 -19.37 16.31
C ILE A 786 -22.31 -20.65 16.78
N TYR A 787 -21.29 -20.50 17.63
CA TYR A 787 -20.54 -21.57 18.26
C TYR A 787 -20.82 -21.63 19.76
N ASN A 788 -20.67 -22.82 20.36
CA ASN A 788 -20.58 -22.98 21.81
C ASN A 788 -19.10 -22.90 22.20
N ALA A 789 -18.60 -21.70 22.48
CA ALA A 789 -17.22 -21.48 22.88
C ALA A 789 -17.03 -21.74 24.38
N THR A 790 -15.88 -22.28 24.77
CA THR A 790 -15.49 -22.50 26.18
C THR A 790 -14.37 -21.58 26.64
N ASP A 791 -13.61 -20.99 25.70
CA ASP A 791 -12.53 -20.03 25.98
C ASP A 791 -12.31 -19.10 24.77
N ILE A 792 -11.69 -17.94 25.01
CA ILE A 792 -11.15 -17.03 23.99
C ILE A 792 -9.71 -16.71 24.41
N GLN A 793 -8.76 -17.02 23.54
CA GLN A 793 -7.33 -16.82 23.76
C GLN A 793 -6.82 -15.77 22.78
N ILE A 794 -6.08 -14.80 23.31
CA ILE A 794 -5.52 -13.71 22.51
C ILE A 794 -4.04 -13.60 22.86
N TYR A 795 -3.19 -13.82 21.88
CA TYR A 795 -1.76 -13.64 22.00
C TYR A 795 -1.40 -12.25 21.45
N PHE A 796 -0.87 -11.39 22.29
CA PHE A 796 -0.37 -10.07 21.89
C PHE A 796 1.14 -10.11 21.61
N GLY A 797 1.58 -9.41 20.56
CA GLY A 797 3.01 -9.15 20.35
C GLY A 797 3.57 -8.18 21.39
N PHE A 798 2.77 -7.16 21.74
CA PHE A 798 3.02 -6.18 22.80
C PHE A 798 1.81 -6.12 23.70
N ARG A 799 2.03 -6.29 25.01
CA ARG A 799 0.93 -6.33 25.97
C ARG A 799 0.17 -5.00 25.97
N PRO A 800 -1.15 -5.00 25.71
CA PRO A 800 -1.91 -3.75 25.67
C PRO A 800 -2.03 -3.17 27.08
N GLN A 801 -1.98 -1.84 27.18
CA GLN A 801 -2.19 -1.14 28.46
C GLN A 801 -3.64 -1.30 28.94
N VAL A 802 -4.60 -1.26 28.00
CA VAL A 802 -6.01 -1.51 28.30
C VAL A 802 -6.60 -2.42 27.23
N LEU A 803 -7.33 -3.43 27.66
CA LEU A 803 -8.07 -4.34 26.79
C LEU A 803 -9.50 -4.52 27.33
N PHE A 804 -10.48 -4.31 26.46
CA PHE A 804 -11.86 -4.72 26.69
C PHE A 804 -12.26 -5.77 25.67
N LEU A 805 -12.67 -6.95 26.13
CA LEU A 805 -13.25 -8.00 25.31
C LEU A 805 -14.77 -7.94 25.43
N TYR A 806 -15.45 -7.97 24.30
CA TYR A 806 -16.90 -8.07 24.21
C TYR A 806 -17.31 -9.26 23.34
N THR A 807 -18.35 -9.96 23.73
CA THR A 807 -18.91 -11.11 23.02
C THR A 807 -20.37 -10.85 22.64
N SER A 808 -20.82 -11.37 21.51
CA SER A 808 -22.20 -11.22 21.03
C SER A 808 -22.62 -12.41 20.15
N THR A 809 -23.92 -12.70 20.12
CA THR A 809 -24.53 -13.69 19.21
C THR A 809 -25.14 -13.05 17.97
N ASP A 810 -25.56 -11.78 18.06
CA ASP A 810 -26.32 -11.05 17.04
C ASP A 810 -25.53 -9.89 16.38
N GLY A 811 -24.40 -9.48 16.97
CA GLY A 811 -23.59 -8.36 16.50
C GLY A 811 -24.15 -6.99 16.90
N VAL A 812 -25.21 -6.97 17.71
CA VAL A 812 -25.92 -5.76 18.17
C VAL A 812 -25.73 -5.58 19.67
N VAL A 813 -26.04 -6.62 20.46
CA VAL A 813 -25.90 -6.60 21.92
C VAL A 813 -24.59 -7.29 22.30
N TYR A 814 -23.70 -6.52 22.93
CA TYR A 814 -22.39 -6.98 23.34
C TYR A 814 -22.29 -7.07 24.86
N ASN A 815 -21.89 -8.24 25.36
CA ASN A 815 -21.57 -8.47 26.76
C ASN A 815 -20.07 -8.39 26.98
N GLN A 816 -19.64 -7.61 27.96
CA GLN A 816 -18.22 -7.53 28.29
C GLN A 816 -17.77 -8.79 29.02
N SER A 817 -16.66 -9.37 28.58
CA SER A 817 -16.01 -10.53 29.19
C SER A 817 -14.68 -10.11 29.79
N LEU A 818 -14.34 -10.65 30.97
CA LEU A 818 -13.07 -10.37 31.63
C LEU A 818 -11.98 -11.32 31.15
N MET A 819 -10.84 -10.76 30.81
CA MET A 819 -9.62 -11.49 30.45
C MET A 819 -8.67 -11.57 31.65
N THR A 820 -7.90 -12.65 31.74
CA THR A 820 -6.80 -12.82 32.70
C THR A 820 -5.52 -13.22 31.97
N SER A 821 -4.35 -12.77 32.44
CA SER A 821 -3.07 -13.22 31.88
C SER A 821 -2.71 -14.59 32.43
N GLY A 822 -2.26 -15.48 31.54
CA GLY A 822 -1.66 -16.77 31.92
C GLY A 822 -0.22 -16.60 32.42
N LYS A 823 0.51 -17.72 32.56
CA LYS A 823 1.96 -17.73 32.82
C LYS A 823 2.77 -17.34 31.57
N THR A 824 2.24 -17.63 30.38
CA THR A 824 2.85 -17.30 29.10
C THR A 824 2.80 -15.79 28.84
N LEU A 825 3.96 -15.19 28.58
CA LEU A 825 4.06 -13.76 28.28
C LEU A 825 3.23 -13.42 27.04
N GLY A 826 2.42 -12.35 27.09
CA GLY A 826 1.60 -11.90 25.96
C GLY A 826 0.27 -12.65 25.75
N LEU A 827 0.07 -13.84 26.35
CA LEU A 827 -1.17 -14.61 26.23
C LEU A 827 -2.22 -14.19 27.28
N LEU A 828 -3.39 -13.77 26.80
CA LEU A 828 -4.57 -13.50 27.61
C LEU A 828 -5.67 -14.52 27.31
N THR A 829 -6.34 -15.02 28.35
CA THR A 829 -7.45 -15.99 28.26
C THR A 829 -8.67 -15.48 29.01
N LEU A 830 -9.86 -16.09 28.84
CA LEU A 830 -11.02 -15.72 29.64
C LEU A 830 -10.79 -16.04 31.11
N LYS A 831 -11.25 -15.15 32.00
CA LYS A 831 -11.19 -15.37 33.45
C LYS A 831 -12.03 -16.57 33.90
N GLU A 832 -13.15 -16.83 33.23
CA GLU A 832 -14.06 -17.94 33.52
C GLU A 832 -13.91 -19.00 32.41
N GLN A 833 -12.93 -19.88 32.55
CA GLN A 833 -12.68 -20.96 31.59
C GLN A 833 -13.65 -22.14 31.79
N GLY A 834 -14.06 -22.79 30.70
CA GLY A 834 -14.73 -24.10 30.72
C GLY A 834 -16.25 -24.08 30.94
N LEU A 835 -16.86 -22.90 31.06
CA LEU A 835 -18.32 -22.76 30.91
C LEU A 835 -18.62 -22.46 29.44
N ALA A 836 -19.33 -23.36 28.77
CA ALA A 836 -19.73 -23.14 27.39
C ALA A 836 -20.72 -21.96 27.29
N PHE A 837 -20.45 -21.03 26.39
CA PHE A 837 -21.32 -19.90 26.07
C PHE A 837 -21.49 -19.77 24.55
N VAL A 838 -22.64 -19.25 24.13
CA VAL A 838 -22.94 -19.04 22.72
C VAL A 838 -22.25 -17.78 22.21
N LEU A 839 -21.53 -17.90 21.09
CA LEU A 839 -20.68 -16.84 20.53
C LEU A 839 -20.75 -16.84 19.01
N ARG A 840 -20.90 -15.65 18.40
CA ARG A 840 -20.68 -15.44 16.96
C ARG A 840 -19.72 -14.29 16.70
N TYR A 841 -19.87 -13.19 17.42
CA TYR A 841 -19.05 -12.00 17.24
C TYR A 841 -18.18 -11.75 18.47
N VAL A 842 -16.91 -11.45 18.23
CA VAL A 842 -15.98 -10.97 19.25
C VAL A 842 -15.58 -9.55 18.89
N ARG A 843 -15.62 -8.63 19.85
CA ARG A 843 -15.16 -7.26 19.69
C ARG A 843 -14.11 -6.93 20.75
N LEU A 844 -12.93 -6.54 20.31
CA LEU A 844 -11.83 -6.06 21.13
C LEU A 844 -11.79 -4.54 21.07
N LYS A 845 -11.65 -3.88 22.21
CA LYS A 845 -11.22 -2.48 22.28
C LYS A 845 -9.87 -2.43 22.97
N ILE A 846 -8.86 -1.98 22.25
CA ILE A 846 -7.46 -2.07 22.68
C ILE A 846 -6.90 -0.65 22.78
N MET A 847 -6.28 -0.33 23.91
CA MET A 847 -5.57 0.92 24.15
C MET A 847 -4.09 0.61 24.33
N ARG A 848 -3.26 1.28 23.53
CA ARG A 848 -1.79 1.38 23.64
C ARG A 848 -1.05 0.04 23.75
N GLY A 849 -0.29 -0.34 22.72
CA GLY A 849 0.57 -1.53 22.76
C GLY A 849 1.94 -1.28 23.39
N TYR A 850 2.58 -0.15 23.10
CA TYR A 850 3.95 0.14 23.58
C TYR A 850 4.27 1.65 23.48
N ILE A 851 4.96 2.20 24.48
CA ILE A 851 5.49 3.58 24.48
C ILE A 851 7.00 3.45 24.38
N ASP A 852 7.56 3.96 23.29
CA ASP A 852 9.02 4.02 23.10
C ASP A 852 9.65 4.95 24.16
N PRO A 853 10.86 4.65 24.66
CA PRO A 853 11.67 5.54 25.48
C PRO A 853 11.71 7.02 25.05
N ASP A 854 11.74 7.34 23.75
CA ASP A 854 11.73 8.76 23.31
C ASP A 854 10.33 9.30 22.96
N GLY A 855 9.28 8.68 23.47
CA GLY A 855 7.90 9.19 23.41
C GLY A 855 7.13 8.85 22.13
N GLY A 856 7.75 8.15 21.17
CA GLY A 856 7.09 7.59 20.00
C GLY A 856 6.06 6.52 20.38
N GLN A 857 4.87 6.57 19.79
CA GLN A 857 3.78 5.63 20.10
C GLN A 857 3.69 4.55 19.04
N TRP A 858 3.69 3.29 19.47
CA TRP A 858 3.52 2.14 18.59
C TRP A 858 2.09 1.59 18.72
N GLY A 859 1.58 1.05 17.61
CA GLY A 859 0.26 0.44 17.54
C GLY A 859 0.05 -0.74 18.48
N SER A 860 -1.21 -1.12 18.72
CA SER A 860 -1.55 -2.38 19.41
C SER A 860 -1.29 -3.57 18.49
N THR A 861 -0.83 -4.71 19.04
CA THR A 861 -0.50 -5.88 18.22
C THR A 861 -1.21 -7.15 18.67
N ILE A 862 -1.73 -7.93 17.73
CA ILE A 862 -2.31 -9.26 17.99
C ILE A 862 -1.52 -10.25 17.14
N ARG A 863 -0.81 -11.16 17.81
CA ARG A 863 -0.08 -12.27 17.22
C ARG A 863 -1.00 -13.41 16.83
N ASP A 864 -1.93 -13.77 17.70
CA ASP A 864 -2.90 -14.81 17.37
C ASP A 864 -4.19 -14.61 18.18
N PHE A 865 -5.29 -15.12 17.64
CA PHE A 865 -6.62 -15.05 18.19
C PHE A 865 -7.32 -16.39 17.97
N ALA A 866 -7.59 -17.10 19.07
CA ALA A 866 -8.24 -18.40 19.04
C ALA A 866 -9.54 -18.39 19.85
N VAL A 867 -10.61 -18.90 19.23
CA VAL A 867 -11.86 -19.25 19.93
C VAL A 867 -11.89 -20.76 20.12
N VAL A 868 -11.92 -21.19 21.37
CA VAL A 868 -11.84 -22.61 21.70
C VAL A 868 -13.26 -23.16 21.87
N GLN A 869 -13.67 -24.08 21.00
CA GLN A 869 -14.98 -24.73 21.06
C GLN A 869 -15.00 -26.01 21.93
N PHE A 870 -13.85 -26.66 22.09
CA PHE A 870 -13.73 -27.90 22.85
C PHE A 870 -12.62 -27.77 23.88
N SER A 871 -12.96 -27.90 25.16
CA SER A 871 -11.96 -28.01 26.21
C SER A 871 -11.49 -29.46 26.28
N ASN A 872 -10.18 -29.69 26.18
CA ASN A 872 -9.58 -30.91 26.73
C ASN A 872 -10.01 -30.98 28.21
N LEU A 873 -10.89 -31.93 28.54
CA LEU A 873 -11.46 -32.09 29.88
C LEU A 873 -10.42 -32.42 30.94
N ALA A 874 -9.28 -32.98 30.54
CA ALA A 874 -8.18 -33.31 31.43
C ALA A 874 -7.28 -32.09 31.70
N ARG A 875 -7.33 -31.03 30.86
CA ARG A 875 -6.43 -29.87 30.96
C ARG A 875 -6.55 -29.18 32.32
N GLY A 876 -5.41 -28.99 32.98
CA GLY A 876 -5.31 -28.39 34.31
C GLY A 876 -6.04 -29.17 35.41
N LYS A 877 -6.37 -30.44 35.19
CA LYS A 877 -6.98 -31.31 36.20
C LYS A 877 -5.93 -32.08 36.98
N LEU A 878 -6.36 -32.66 38.10
CA LEU A 878 -5.48 -33.50 38.93
C LEU A 878 -5.20 -34.81 38.20
N ALA A 879 -3.92 -35.12 38.06
CA ALA A 879 -3.42 -36.38 37.54
C ALA A 879 -2.57 -37.06 38.62
N TYR A 880 -2.64 -38.38 38.67
CA TYR A 880 -1.93 -39.22 39.62
C TYR A 880 -1.26 -40.36 38.87
N ALA A 881 -0.07 -40.77 39.29
CA ALA A 881 0.57 -41.97 38.75
C ALA A 881 1.05 -42.88 39.88
N ASP A 882 0.91 -44.19 39.69
CA ASP A 882 1.43 -45.20 40.63
C ASP A 882 2.95 -45.38 40.53
N ASN A 883 3.54 -44.87 39.44
CA ASN A 883 4.94 -44.99 39.10
C ASN A 883 5.45 -43.65 38.57
N ILE A 884 6.32 -42.99 39.33
CA ILE A 884 6.84 -41.66 38.99
C ILE A 884 8.34 -41.68 39.21
N TRP A 885 9.09 -41.21 38.20
CA TRP A 885 10.49 -40.89 38.34
C TRP A 885 10.67 -39.49 38.98
N SER A 886 11.02 -38.47 38.20
CA SER A 886 11.13 -37.07 38.67
C SER A 886 10.10 -36.13 38.04
N TYR A 887 9.40 -36.58 37.00
CA TYR A 887 8.47 -35.75 36.25
C TYR A 887 7.01 -36.03 36.65
N PRO A 888 6.29 -35.05 37.22
CA PRO A 888 5.00 -35.27 37.84
C PRO A 888 3.88 -35.56 36.81
N PRO A 889 2.87 -36.38 37.16
CA PRO A 889 1.78 -36.75 36.26
C PRO A 889 0.96 -35.55 35.77
N GLU A 890 0.92 -34.44 36.52
CA GLU A 890 0.24 -33.20 36.13
C GLU A 890 0.77 -32.59 34.84
N TRP A 891 2.01 -32.91 34.44
CA TRP A 891 2.60 -32.44 33.18
C TRP A 891 1.91 -33.02 31.95
N THR A 892 1.30 -34.20 32.06
CA THR A 892 0.53 -34.79 30.94
C THR A 892 -0.73 -34.00 30.57
N VAL A 893 -1.13 -33.02 31.38
CA VAL A 893 -2.36 -32.24 31.19
C VAL A 893 -2.13 -30.73 31.35
N ASP A 894 -0.88 -30.29 31.38
CA ASP A 894 -0.50 -28.89 31.59
C ASP A 894 -0.57 -28.03 30.33
N SER A 895 -0.73 -28.67 29.15
CA SER A 895 -0.89 -28.09 27.82
C SER A 895 0.31 -27.33 27.23
N GLU A 896 1.50 -27.51 27.80
CA GLU A 896 2.74 -26.93 27.26
C GLU A 896 3.44 -27.93 26.34
N LEU A 897 2.77 -28.38 25.28
CA LEU A 897 3.47 -29.02 24.16
C LEU A 897 4.32 -27.98 23.44
N GLY A 898 5.53 -27.69 23.95
CA GLY A 898 6.68 -27.03 23.30
C GLY A 898 6.48 -25.65 22.62
N LEU A 899 5.25 -25.20 22.43
CA LEU A 899 4.90 -24.07 21.56
C LEU A 899 4.90 -22.74 22.33
N ALA A 900 4.80 -22.79 23.66
CA ALA A 900 4.68 -21.59 24.49
C ALA A 900 6.01 -21.11 25.10
N SER A 901 7.01 -21.98 25.29
CA SER A 901 8.31 -21.63 25.86
C SER A 901 9.28 -21.04 24.82
N GLY A 902 9.05 -21.30 23.53
CA GLY A 902 9.99 -20.94 22.46
C GLY A 902 11.30 -21.75 22.50
N ASP A 903 11.38 -22.72 23.42
CA ASP A 903 12.51 -23.63 23.60
C ASP A 903 12.01 -25.05 23.30
N PRO A 904 12.34 -25.61 22.12
CA PRO A 904 11.92 -26.96 21.74
C PRO A 904 12.48 -28.04 22.67
N ASP A 905 13.45 -27.70 23.54
CA ASP A 905 14.06 -28.64 24.48
C ASP A 905 13.30 -28.75 25.82
N GLN A 906 12.22 -27.98 26.03
CA GLN A 906 11.38 -28.04 27.24
C GLN A 906 10.00 -28.64 26.99
N GLU A 907 9.97 -29.86 26.44
CA GLU A 907 8.75 -30.66 26.46
C GLU A 907 8.50 -31.18 27.89
N THR A 908 7.44 -30.69 28.54
CA THR A 908 6.99 -31.26 29.81
C THR A 908 6.34 -32.62 29.53
N ALA A 909 6.81 -33.65 30.24
CA ALA A 909 6.33 -35.01 30.08
C ALA A 909 6.30 -35.74 31.41
N TRP A 910 5.31 -36.60 31.66
CA TRP A 910 5.43 -37.57 32.75
C TRP A 910 6.26 -38.76 32.28
N THR A 911 7.07 -39.31 33.18
CA THR A 911 7.88 -40.51 32.91
C THR A 911 7.79 -41.48 34.09
N SER A 912 7.56 -42.76 33.81
CA SER A 912 7.61 -43.81 34.82
C SER A 912 9.03 -44.00 35.36
N ARG A 913 9.19 -44.68 36.49
CA ARG A 913 10.53 -45.12 36.95
C ARG A 913 11.20 -46.02 35.91
N PHE A 914 12.53 -45.96 35.88
CA PHE A 914 13.36 -46.87 35.11
C PHE A 914 13.04 -48.34 35.43
N GLY A 915 12.88 -49.15 34.39
CA GLY A 915 12.59 -50.59 34.49
C GLY A 915 11.14 -50.93 34.84
N ALA A 916 10.24 -49.95 34.76
CA ALA A 916 8.82 -50.17 34.96
C ALA A 916 8.26 -51.14 33.92
N LYS A 917 7.76 -52.30 34.37
CA LYS A 917 7.04 -53.24 33.50
C LYS A 917 5.59 -52.82 33.23
N SER A 918 5.06 -51.97 34.10
CA SER A 918 3.74 -51.37 33.98
C SER A 918 3.67 -50.05 34.74
N ALA A 919 2.76 -49.16 34.31
CA ALA A 919 2.45 -47.91 35.00
C ALA A 919 0.97 -47.56 34.80
N GLN A 920 0.39 -46.84 35.75
CA GLN A 920 -0.98 -46.35 35.70
C GLN A 920 -1.02 -44.85 35.92
N LEU A 921 -1.68 -44.12 35.03
CA LEU A 921 -2.03 -42.71 35.22
C LEU A 921 -3.53 -42.59 35.44
N THR A 922 -3.97 -41.86 36.46
CA THR A 922 -5.37 -41.60 36.78
C THR A 922 -5.64 -40.10 36.75
N TYR A 923 -6.66 -39.69 36.00
CA TYR A 923 -7.07 -38.31 35.80
C TYR A 923 -8.43 -38.07 36.45
N ASP A 924 -8.56 -37.08 37.35
CA ASP A 924 -9.85 -36.63 37.90
C ASP A 924 -10.38 -35.44 37.10
N LEU A 925 -11.42 -35.63 36.31
CA LEU A 925 -12.03 -34.58 35.47
C LEU A 925 -12.71 -33.47 36.30
N GLY A 926 -12.71 -33.58 37.63
CA GLY A 926 -13.27 -32.62 38.58
C GLY A 926 -14.78 -32.78 38.81
N GLY A 927 -15.42 -33.63 38.01
CA GLY A 927 -16.84 -33.93 38.07
C GLY A 927 -17.22 -34.98 37.05
N LEU A 928 -18.47 -35.44 37.10
CA LEU A 928 -18.97 -36.45 36.18
C LEU A 928 -19.18 -35.83 34.78
N LYS A 929 -18.37 -36.26 33.80
CA LYS A 929 -18.33 -35.75 32.42
C LYS A 929 -18.68 -36.84 31.41
N ASN A 930 -19.22 -36.44 30.26
CA ASN A 930 -19.45 -37.35 29.13
C ASN A 930 -18.22 -37.30 28.21
N VAL A 931 -17.45 -38.38 28.17
CA VAL A 931 -16.18 -38.46 27.44
C VAL A 931 -16.44 -39.10 26.08
N ALA A 932 -16.12 -38.44 24.97
CA ALA A 932 -16.28 -38.98 23.62
C ALA A 932 -15.00 -38.82 22.80
N GLY A 933 -14.13 -39.83 22.90
CA GLY A 933 -12.80 -39.78 22.32
C GLY A 933 -11.75 -39.28 23.32
N MET A 934 -10.55 -39.79 23.13
CA MET A 934 -9.36 -39.45 23.89
C MET A 934 -8.18 -39.52 22.95
N GLU A 935 -7.13 -38.77 23.25
CA GLU A 935 -5.90 -38.76 22.49
C GLU A 935 -4.74 -38.66 23.46
N TRP A 936 -3.62 -39.28 23.14
CA TRP A 936 -2.39 -39.07 23.89
C TRP A 936 -1.15 -39.24 23.03
N MET A 937 -0.09 -38.58 23.46
CA MET A 937 1.23 -38.68 22.85
C MET A 937 2.22 -39.30 23.82
N PHE A 938 2.98 -40.28 23.34
CA PHE A 938 4.05 -40.94 24.07
C PHE A 938 5.38 -40.25 23.83
N GLY A 939 6.13 -40.00 24.91
CA GLY A 939 7.58 -39.82 24.80
C GLY A 939 8.27 -41.18 24.62
N TYR A 940 7.81 -42.18 25.38
CA TYR A 940 8.26 -43.57 25.30
C TYR A 940 7.05 -44.51 25.25
N VAL A 941 6.94 -45.25 24.15
CA VAL A 941 5.72 -45.96 23.74
C VAL A 941 5.47 -47.20 24.58
N ALA A 942 4.21 -47.38 25.02
CA ALA A 942 3.73 -48.63 25.58
C ALA A 942 3.12 -49.52 24.47
N GLN A 943 3.51 -50.78 24.40
CA GLN A 943 3.03 -51.76 23.41
C GLN A 943 1.55 -52.06 23.67
N LYS A 944 1.13 -51.99 24.94
CA LYS A 944 -0.25 -52.18 25.33
C LYS A 944 -0.71 -51.08 26.27
N THR A 945 -1.79 -50.40 25.87
CA THR A 945 -2.45 -49.34 26.64
C THR A 945 -3.92 -49.69 26.85
N GLN A 946 -4.37 -49.74 28.10
CA GLN A 946 -5.78 -49.94 28.45
C GLN A 946 -6.35 -48.67 29.07
N VAL A 947 -7.53 -48.28 28.61
CA VAL A 947 -8.27 -47.15 29.20
C VAL A 947 -9.39 -47.69 30.07
N HIS A 948 -9.40 -47.28 31.34
CA HIS A 948 -10.46 -47.57 32.29
C HIS A 948 -11.13 -46.29 32.77
N TYR A 949 -12.36 -46.38 33.27
CA TYR A 949 -13.09 -45.25 33.83
C TYR A 949 -13.93 -45.61 35.07
N ALA A 950 -14.22 -44.60 35.89
CA ALA A 950 -15.10 -44.67 37.05
C ALA A 950 -15.91 -43.37 37.23
N ASP A 951 -17.09 -43.46 37.83
CA ASP A 951 -18.06 -42.34 37.97
C ASP A 951 -18.01 -41.64 39.34
N THR A 952 -17.58 -42.34 40.41
CA THR A 952 -17.78 -41.87 41.79
C THR A 952 -16.52 -41.74 42.62
N ASN A 953 -15.54 -42.66 42.53
CA ASN A 953 -14.30 -42.59 43.32
C ASN A 953 -13.11 -43.22 42.59
N ALA A 954 -11.93 -42.59 42.64
CA ALA A 954 -10.68 -43.13 42.12
C ALA A 954 -10.23 -44.44 42.82
N ASN A 955 -10.63 -44.61 44.09
CA ASN A 955 -10.35 -45.80 44.88
C ASN A 955 -11.40 -46.91 44.74
N ASP A 956 -12.42 -46.72 43.91
CA ASP A 956 -13.44 -47.74 43.68
C ASP A 956 -12.81 -48.96 43.00
N THR A 957 -13.24 -50.17 43.37
CA THR A 957 -12.87 -51.41 42.65
C THR A 957 -13.63 -51.55 41.34
N ASN A 958 -14.65 -50.72 41.09
CA ASN A 958 -15.51 -50.78 39.90
C ASN A 958 -14.95 -50.03 38.67
N TRP A 959 -13.66 -50.18 38.38
CA TRP A 959 -13.10 -49.68 37.13
C TRP A 959 -13.68 -50.45 35.95
N ARG A 960 -14.24 -49.74 34.98
CA ARG A 960 -14.76 -50.31 33.74
C ARG A 960 -13.78 -50.05 32.63
N LYS A 961 -13.42 -51.07 31.87
CA LYS A 961 -12.57 -50.93 30.68
C LYS A 961 -13.37 -50.26 29.57
N ALA A 962 -12.88 -49.13 29.07
CA ALA A 962 -13.43 -48.42 27.92
C ALA A 962 -12.88 -48.97 26.60
N THR A 963 -11.56 -49.06 26.49
CA THR A 963 -10.88 -49.54 25.27
C THR A 963 -9.50 -50.11 25.59
N GLU A 964 -8.89 -50.79 24.62
CA GLU A 964 -7.52 -51.27 24.66
C GLU A 964 -6.87 -51.08 23.30
N VAL A 965 -5.66 -50.50 23.31
CA VAL A 965 -4.77 -50.41 22.16
C VAL A 965 -3.63 -51.37 22.42
N ALA A 966 -3.57 -52.46 21.65
CA ALA A 966 -2.54 -53.49 21.76
C ALA A 966 -1.62 -53.44 20.55
N LEU A 967 -0.37 -53.88 20.72
CA LEU A 967 0.70 -53.82 19.71
C LEU A 967 0.93 -52.38 19.18
N ASN A 968 0.75 -51.38 20.05
CA ASN A 968 0.95 -50.00 19.66
C ASN A 968 2.44 -49.74 19.38
N GLN A 969 2.75 -49.19 18.22
CA GLN A 969 4.08 -48.66 17.88
C GLN A 969 4.03 -47.17 17.58
N LEU A 970 2.85 -46.55 17.66
CA LEU A 970 2.65 -45.16 17.35
C LEU A 970 2.93 -44.31 18.59
N GLN A 971 3.70 -43.23 18.41
CA GLN A 971 3.86 -42.20 19.43
C GLN A 971 2.55 -41.47 19.70
N HIS A 972 1.69 -41.32 18.70
CA HIS A 972 0.39 -40.69 18.83
C HIS A 972 -0.73 -41.71 18.76
N VAL A 973 -1.58 -41.74 19.78
CA VAL A 973 -2.73 -42.63 19.81
C VAL A 973 -4.00 -41.82 19.93
N VAL A 974 -4.86 -41.96 18.93
CA VAL A 974 -6.21 -41.39 18.92
C VAL A 974 -7.20 -42.52 19.15
N VAL A 975 -7.93 -42.46 20.26
CA VAL A 975 -9.06 -43.36 20.52
C VAL A 975 -10.27 -42.81 19.78
N PRO A 976 -10.88 -43.60 18.87
CA PRO A 976 -12.00 -43.12 18.07
C PRO A 976 -13.17 -42.67 18.95
N THR A 977 -13.93 -41.70 18.45
CA THR A 977 -15.11 -41.11 19.11
C THR A 977 -16.23 -42.10 19.38
N THR A 978 -16.16 -43.31 18.81
CA THR A 978 -17.04 -44.43 19.15
C THR A 978 -16.86 -44.92 20.59
N VAL A 979 -15.71 -44.64 21.23
CA VAL A 979 -15.49 -44.91 22.65
C VAL A 979 -16.07 -43.76 23.46
N HIS A 980 -17.28 -43.95 23.96
CA HIS A 980 -18.03 -42.93 24.69
C HIS A 980 -18.54 -43.50 26.02
N PHE A 981 -18.27 -42.81 27.12
CA PHE A 981 -18.70 -43.20 28.46
C PHE A 981 -18.82 -41.99 29.38
N LYS A 982 -19.51 -42.15 30.50
CA LYS A 982 -19.63 -41.13 31.55
C LYS A 982 -18.63 -41.42 32.66
N ALA A 983 -17.72 -40.49 32.92
CA ALA A 983 -16.64 -40.68 33.87
C ALA A 983 -16.38 -39.41 34.67
N ARG A 984 -16.02 -39.59 35.94
CA ARG A 984 -15.27 -38.59 36.69
C ARG A 984 -13.78 -38.89 36.63
N TYR A 985 -13.42 -40.17 36.67
CA TYR A 985 -12.04 -40.63 36.66
C TYR A 985 -11.76 -41.44 35.40
N ILE A 986 -10.62 -41.16 34.76
CA ILE A 986 -10.07 -41.96 33.66
C ILE A 986 -8.73 -42.52 34.13
N ARG A 987 -8.44 -43.78 33.80
CA ARG A 987 -7.15 -44.40 34.09
C ARG A 987 -6.55 -44.99 32.83
N LEU A 988 -5.34 -44.56 32.49
CA LEU A 988 -4.49 -45.20 31.50
C LEU A 988 -3.61 -46.24 32.19
N SER A 989 -3.66 -47.48 31.73
CA SER A 989 -2.76 -48.56 32.17
C SER A 989 -1.82 -48.91 31.04
N LEU A 990 -0.53 -48.62 31.24
CA LEU A 990 0.55 -48.83 30.29
C LEU A 990 1.29 -50.10 30.68
N THR A 991 1.50 -51.00 29.72
CA THR A 991 2.21 -52.27 29.91
C THR A 991 3.08 -52.56 28.70
N GLU A 992 4.18 -53.29 28.91
CA GLU A 992 5.09 -53.75 27.84
C GLU A 992 5.71 -52.57 27.05
N PRO A 993 6.76 -51.90 27.55
CA PRO A 993 7.37 -50.78 26.80
C PRO A 993 7.97 -51.26 25.46
N VAL A 994 7.81 -50.47 24.40
CA VAL A 994 8.26 -50.81 23.03
C VAL A 994 9.69 -50.35 22.76
N SER A 995 10.12 -49.26 23.40
CA SER A 995 11.41 -48.65 23.11
C SER A 995 12.57 -49.53 23.56
N GLU A 996 13.70 -49.43 22.85
CA GLU A 996 14.98 -49.94 23.33
C GLU A 996 15.29 -49.32 24.69
N ASP A 997 15.96 -50.09 25.56
CA ASP A 997 16.41 -49.62 26.86
C ASP A 997 17.23 -48.34 26.66
N ILE A 998 16.92 -47.28 27.42
CA ILE A 998 17.67 -46.02 27.35
C ILE A 998 18.69 -45.96 28.49
N TRP A 999 19.69 -45.09 28.37
CA TRP A 999 20.60 -44.81 29.48
C TRP A 999 19.85 -44.07 30.58
N ASP A 1000 20.09 -44.46 31.83
CA ASP A 1000 19.70 -43.65 32.99
C ASP A 1000 20.32 -42.24 32.84
N PRO A 1001 19.53 -41.16 32.75
CA PRO A 1001 20.06 -39.82 32.56
C PRO A 1001 20.92 -39.35 33.73
N ASP A 1002 20.72 -39.93 34.92
CA ASP A 1002 21.55 -39.66 36.09
C ASP A 1002 22.86 -40.49 36.10
N ASP A 1003 22.98 -41.50 35.22
CA ASP A 1003 24.16 -42.36 35.06
C ASP A 1003 24.46 -42.66 33.56
N TYR A 1004 24.52 -41.58 32.77
CA TYR A 1004 24.71 -41.67 31.32
C TYR A 1004 26.05 -42.35 30.98
N GLY A 1005 25.99 -43.50 30.30
CA GLY A 1005 27.16 -44.29 29.93
C GLY A 1005 27.41 -45.55 30.75
N ASN A 1006 26.58 -45.87 31.76
CA ASN A 1006 26.59 -47.17 32.46
C ASN A 1006 25.56 -48.20 31.91
N ILE A 1007 26.03 -49.27 31.27
CA ILE A 1007 25.15 -50.20 30.54
C ILE A 1007 24.33 -51.07 31.51
N GLU A 1008 24.73 -51.11 32.79
CA GLU A 1008 24.01 -51.81 33.84
C GLU A 1008 22.74 -51.07 34.29
N THR A 1009 22.60 -49.78 33.95
CA THR A 1009 21.41 -48.97 34.24
C THR A 1009 20.47 -48.83 33.05
N TRP A 1010 20.76 -49.54 31.95
CA TRP A 1010 19.86 -49.64 30.80
C TRP A 1010 18.52 -50.26 31.19
N SER A 1011 17.46 -49.48 31.01
CA SER A 1011 16.12 -49.98 31.23
C SER A 1011 15.09 -49.24 30.40
N SER A 1012 13.98 -49.92 30.18
CA SER A 1012 12.82 -49.38 29.51
C SER A 1012 11.95 -48.60 30.49
N LEU A 1013 11.20 -47.65 29.95
CA LEU A 1013 10.25 -46.83 30.71
C LEU A 1013 9.08 -46.40 29.81
N PHE A 1014 8.07 -45.79 30.42
CA PHE A 1014 6.94 -45.19 29.72
C PHE A 1014 6.97 -43.67 29.90
N SER A 1015 6.50 -42.95 28.90
CA SER A 1015 6.27 -41.51 29.04
C SER A 1015 5.06 -41.05 28.24
N ILE A 1016 4.31 -40.11 28.82
CA ILE A 1016 3.20 -39.41 28.17
C ILE A 1016 3.56 -37.93 28.13
N LEU A 1017 3.58 -37.35 26.93
CA LEU A 1017 3.81 -35.92 26.69
C LEU A 1017 2.51 -35.14 26.93
N ASP A 1018 1.41 -35.60 26.34
CA ASP A 1018 0.10 -34.94 26.43
C ASP A 1018 -1.04 -35.96 26.47
N PHE A 1019 -2.07 -35.66 27.25
CA PHE A 1019 -3.29 -36.44 27.40
C PHE A 1019 -4.52 -35.54 27.21
N LYS A 1020 -5.26 -35.82 26.13
CA LYS A 1020 -6.48 -35.09 25.75
C LYS A 1020 -7.70 -35.95 25.93
N VAL A 1021 -8.71 -35.38 26.59
CA VAL A 1021 -10.03 -35.98 26.80
C VAL A 1021 -11.06 -35.06 26.19
N TYR A 1022 -11.85 -35.56 25.25
CA TYR A 1022 -12.84 -34.75 24.57
C TYR A 1022 -14.22 -34.92 25.20
N GLU A 1023 -14.92 -33.81 25.44
CA GLU A 1023 -16.31 -33.86 25.94
C GLU A 1023 -17.28 -34.18 24.79
N HIS A 1024 -18.22 -35.07 25.06
CA HIS A 1024 -19.33 -35.30 24.17
C HIS A 1024 -20.28 -34.09 24.15
N THR A 1025 -20.38 -33.43 23.00
CA THR A 1025 -21.16 -32.20 22.86
C THR A 1025 -22.65 -32.40 22.52
N GLY A 1026 -23.12 -33.65 22.52
CA GLY A 1026 -24.54 -34.00 22.35
C GLY A 1026 -24.87 -34.53 20.96
N GLY A 1027 -25.66 -35.61 20.89
CA GLY A 1027 -26.17 -36.19 19.65
C GLY A 1027 -27.33 -35.41 19.01
N GLY A 1028 -27.48 -35.61 17.71
CA GLY A 1028 -28.46 -34.92 16.86
C GLY A 1028 -29.92 -35.32 17.07
N GLY A 1029 -30.79 -34.35 16.77
CA GLY A 1029 -32.20 -34.62 16.56
C GLY A 1029 -32.40 -35.61 15.42
N VAL A 1030 -33.37 -36.49 15.55
CA VAL A 1030 -33.79 -37.37 14.45
C VAL A 1030 -35.04 -36.78 13.81
N MET A 1031 -36.01 -36.40 14.63
CA MET A 1031 -37.26 -35.80 14.20
C MET A 1031 -37.92 -35.03 15.36
N GLY A 1032 -38.45 -33.84 15.08
CA GLY A 1032 -39.12 -33.04 16.09
C GLY A 1032 -40.11 -32.03 15.52
N PHE A 1033 -40.72 -31.29 16.44
CA PHE A 1033 -41.56 -30.12 16.15
C PHE A 1033 -40.84 -28.87 16.63
N GLN A 1034 -40.91 -27.80 15.85
CA GLN A 1034 -40.35 -26.50 16.21
C GLN A 1034 -41.38 -25.40 15.94
N SER A 1035 -41.43 -24.36 16.76
CA SER A 1035 -42.16 -23.13 16.45
C SER A 1035 -41.57 -22.42 15.23
N LEU A 1036 -42.36 -21.61 14.52
CA LEU A 1036 -41.89 -20.91 13.30
C LEU A 1036 -40.72 -19.94 13.57
N ASP A 1037 -40.66 -19.34 14.76
CA ASP A 1037 -39.57 -18.46 15.21
C ASP A 1037 -38.31 -19.22 15.68
N GLY A 1038 -38.38 -20.56 15.74
CA GLY A 1038 -37.29 -21.41 16.19
C GLY A 1038 -37.07 -21.46 17.70
N MET A 1039 -37.82 -20.69 18.49
CA MET A 1039 -37.57 -20.48 19.93
C MET A 1039 -38.03 -21.64 20.82
N GLN A 1040 -38.98 -22.46 20.34
CA GLN A 1040 -39.53 -23.60 21.06
C GLN A 1040 -39.41 -24.86 20.20
N TYR A 1041 -39.02 -25.99 20.79
CA TYR A 1041 -38.92 -27.25 20.07
C TYR A 1041 -39.12 -28.49 20.95
N THR A 1042 -39.54 -29.59 20.34
CA THR A 1042 -39.55 -30.92 20.97
C THR A 1042 -39.10 -31.95 19.96
N THR A 1043 -37.96 -32.57 20.23
CA THR A 1043 -37.27 -33.43 19.27
C THR A 1043 -36.88 -34.74 19.94
N ILE A 1044 -37.09 -35.86 19.25
CA ILE A 1044 -36.49 -37.13 19.64
C ILE A 1044 -35.01 -37.06 19.27
N THR A 1045 -34.15 -37.12 20.27
CA THR A 1045 -32.70 -37.05 20.12
C THR A 1045 -32.08 -38.37 20.53
N TYR A 1046 -31.15 -38.84 19.70
CA TYR A 1046 -30.31 -39.98 20.04
C TYR A 1046 -28.97 -39.47 20.52
N GLY A 1047 -28.44 -40.03 21.61
CA GLY A 1047 -27.10 -39.71 22.08
C GLY A 1047 -26.99 -38.35 22.78
N LEU A 1048 -28.07 -37.60 23.07
CA LEU A 1048 -27.96 -36.21 23.52
C LEU A 1048 -27.20 -36.06 24.85
N ARG A 1049 -27.52 -36.88 25.85
CA ARG A 1049 -26.91 -36.81 27.19
C ARG A 1049 -26.05 -38.01 27.53
N GLN A 1050 -26.36 -39.18 26.96
CA GLN A 1050 -25.55 -40.38 27.06
C GLN A 1050 -25.49 -41.05 25.69
N PRO A 1051 -24.38 -41.72 25.34
CA PRO A 1051 -24.34 -42.56 24.15
C PRO A 1051 -25.44 -43.61 24.21
N GLU A 1052 -25.97 -43.98 23.04
CA GLU A 1052 -26.99 -45.04 22.91
C GLU A 1052 -28.34 -44.76 23.59
N GLU A 1053 -28.53 -43.54 24.11
CA GLU A 1053 -29.75 -43.14 24.79
C GLU A 1053 -30.71 -42.41 23.84
N TRP A 1054 -31.97 -42.85 23.81
CA TRP A 1054 -33.05 -42.10 23.16
C TRP A 1054 -33.76 -41.22 24.18
N ILE A 1055 -33.62 -39.92 24.05
CA ILE A 1055 -34.31 -38.97 24.92
C ILE A 1055 -35.10 -37.95 24.12
N ILE A 1056 -35.90 -37.17 24.81
CA ILE A 1056 -36.57 -36.00 24.25
C ILE A 1056 -35.72 -34.80 24.59
N SER A 1057 -35.35 -34.03 23.58
CA SER A 1057 -34.79 -32.70 23.75
C SER A 1057 -35.87 -31.64 23.57
N SER A 1058 -35.78 -30.60 24.37
CA SER A 1058 -36.63 -29.42 24.24
C SER A 1058 -35.86 -28.18 24.69
N GLU A 1059 -36.33 -27.00 24.30
CA GLU A 1059 -35.73 -25.75 24.73
C GLU A 1059 -35.65 -25.68 26.27
N ARG A 1060 -34.48 -25.28 26.76
CA ARG A 1060 -34.19 -25.17 28.21
C ARG A 1060 -34.48 -26.46 29.00
N ASP A 1061 -34.41 -27.60 28.34
CA ASP A 1061 -34.67 -28.92 28.93
C ASP A 1061 -36.04 -29.08 29.60
N ILE A 1062 -37.05 -28.29 29.19
CA ILE A 1062 -38.35 -28.24 29.88
C ILE A 1062 -39.13 -29.56 29.84
N LEU A 1063 -38.98 -30.32 28.75
CA LEU A 1063 -39.46 -31.68 28.58
C LEU A 1063 -38.34 -32.73 28.64
N THR A 1064 -37.07 -32.33 28.73
CA THR A 1064 -35.94 -33.28 28.74
C THR A 1064 -35.88 -34.02 30.09
N LYS A 1065 -35.68 -35.34 30.04
CA LYS A 1065 -35.38 -36.17 31.22
C LYS A 1065 -34.53 -37.36 30.79
N ASP A 1066 -33.52 -37.67 31.60
CA ASP A 1066 -32.72 -38.89 31.45
C ASP A 1066 -33.63 -40.11 31.66
N VAL A 1067 -33.51 -41.07 30.76
CA VAL A 1067 -34.35 -42.24 30.69
C VAL A 1067 -33.54 -43.41 31.25
N VAL A 1068 -33.64 -43.66 32.56
CA VAL A 1068 -32.82 -44.67 33.25
C VAL A 1068 -33.13 -46.06 32.72
N ARG A 1069 -32.28 -46.60 31.82
CA ARG A 1069 -32.36 -47.99 31.31
C ARG A 1069 -31.01 -48.53 30.81
N PRO A 1070 -30.88 -49.86 30.61
CA PRO A 1070 -29.67 -50.49 30.11
C PRO A 1070 -29.31 -49.99 28.71
N SER A 1071 -28.01 -49.79 28.44
CA SER A 1071 -27.52 -49.48 27.10
C SER A 1071 -27.83 -50.66 26.15
N TYR A 1072 -28.22 -50.34 24.92
CA TYR A 1072 -28.57 -51.34 23.90
C TYR A 1072 -27.57 -51.23 22.75
N VAL A 1073 -26.35 -51.75 22.98
CA VAL A 1073 -25.27 -51.82 21.96
C VAL A 1073 -25.75 -52.54 20.67
N THR A 1074 -26.82 -53.33 20.75
CA THR A 1074 -27.34 -54.15 19.64
C THR A 1074 -28.04 -53.39 18.51
N ASP A 1075 -28.24 -52.07 18.63
CA ASP A 1075 -29.04 -51.29 17.66
C ASP A 1075 -28.21 -50.61 16.58
N VAL A 1076 -26.89 -50.57 16.71
CA VAL A 1076 -26.00 -50.00 15.69
C VAL A 1076 -26.14 -50.81 14.40
N GLY A 1077 -26.58 -50.16 13.32
CA GLY A 1077 -26.81 -50.78 12.00
C GLY A 1077 -28.16 -51.50 11.85
N ARG A 1078 -29.10 -51.36 12.78
CA ARG A 1078 -30.47 -51.91 12.68
C ARG A 1078 -31.53 -50.82 12.62
N LEU A 1079 -32.63 -51.11 11.93
CA LEU A 1079 -33.80 -50.22 11.93
C LEU A 1079 -34.42 -50.18 13.34
N VAL A 1080 -34.51 -48.98 13.92
CA VAL A 1080 -35.14 -48.75 15.22
C VAL A 1080 -36.37 -47.85 15.02
N GLN A 1081 -37.53 -48.30 15.52
CA GLN A 1081 -38.73 -47.47 15.60
C GLN A 1081 -38.75 -46.78 16.97
N VAL A 1082 -38.77 -45.46 17.00
CA VAL A 1082 -38.94 -44.69 18.25
C VAL A 1082 -40.24 -43.90 18.18
N VAL A 1083 -41.09 -44.06 19.19
CA VAL A 1083 -42.38 -43.37 19.28
C VAL A 1083 -42.41 -42.55 20.56
N LEU A 1084 -42.70 -41.26 20.40
CA LEU A 1084 -42.97 -40.36 21.51
C LEU A 1084 -44.48 -40.22 21.69
N THR A 1085 -45.00 -40.45 22.89
CA THR A 1085 -46.37 -40.09 23.25
C THR A 1085 -46.36 -39.01 24.32
N THR A 1086 -47.28 -38.06 24.19
CA THR A 1086 -47.57 -37.06 25.21
C THR A 1086 -49.04 -37.14 25.55
N ARG A 1087 -49.35 -37.29 26.84
CA ARG A 1087 -50.72 -37.33 27.37
C ARG A 1087 -50.90 -36.15 28.30
N LYS A 1088 -51.88 -35.29 28.02
CA LYS A 1088 -52.24 -34.21 28.94
C LYS A 1088 -52.79 -34.80 30.25
N VAL A 1089 -52.17 -34.48 31.37
CA VAL A 1089 -52.56 -34.94 32.72
C VAL A 1089 -53.33 -33.85 33.46
N ALA A 1090 -52.90 -32.60 33.36
CA ALA A 1090 -53.53 -31.45 33.99
C ALA A 1090 -53.35 -30.17 33.17
N GLN A 1091 -54.15 -29.14 33.45
CA GLN A 1091 -53.99 -27.79 32.91
C GLN A 1091 -54.53 -26.78 33.92
N ASP A 1092 -53.77 -25.70 34.14
CA ASP A 1092 -54.21 -24.52 34.87
C ASP A 1092 -54.30 -23.29 33.94
N LYS A 1093 -54.48 -22.08 34.50
CA LYS A 1093 -54.62 -20.84 33.72
C LYS A 1093 -53.34 -20.43 32.96
N THR A 1094 -52.18 -20.93 33.37
CA THR A 1094 -50.85 -20.50 32.93
C THR A 1094 -49.98 -21.64 32.42
N THR A 1095 -50.29 -22.89 32.76
CA THR A 1095 -49.47 -24.07 32.47
C THR A 1095 -50.31 -25.27 32.04
N ARG A 1096 -49.66 -26.21 31.36
CA ARG A 1096 -50.19 -27.51 30.96
C ARG A 1096 -49.20 -28.60 31.36
N THR A 1097 -49.71 -29.65 31.97
CA THR A 1097 -48.92 -30.78 32.44
C THR A 1097 -49.12 -31.98 31.52
N PHE A 1098 -48.03 -32.56 31.04
CA PHE A 1098 -47.99 -33.74 30.19
C PHE A 1098 -47.30 -34.89 30.90
N GLU A 1099 -47.85 -36.08 30.75
CA GLU A 1099 -47.13 -37.34 30.89
C GLU A 1099 -46.47 -37.63 29.55
N VAL A 1100 -45.19 -37.92 29.60
CA VAL A 1100 -44.32 -38.13 28.46
C VAL A 1100 -43.82 -39.56 28.53
N ALA A 1101 -44.05 -40.33 27.47
CA ALA A 1101 -43.57 -41.71 27.37
C ALA A 1101 -42.86 -41.93 26.03
N ILE A 1102 -41.73 -42.64 26.07
CA ILE A 1102 -40.97 -43.03 24.89
C ILE A 1102 -41.16 -44.53 24.70
N TYR A 1103 -41.32 -44.96 23.47
CA TYR A 1103 -41.35 -46.37 23.08
C TYR A 1103 -40.27 -46.62 22.05
N LYS A 1104 -39.66 -47.80 22.11
CA LYS A 1104 -38.65 -48.27 21.19
C LYS A 1104 -39.05 -49.66 20.70
N ASN A 1105 -39.19 -49.83 19.38
CA ASN A 1105 -39.67 -51.06 18.73
C ASN A 1105 -40.98 -51.57 19.38
N GLY A 1106 -41.90 -50.66 19.67
CA GLY A 1106 -43.20 -50.96 20.32
C GLY A 1106 -43.15 -51.19 21.83
N MET A 1107 -41.97 -51.27 22.45
CA MET A 1107 -41.81 -51.49 23.89
C MET A 1107 -41.58 -50.17 24.63
N PRO A 1108 -42.10 -49.96 25.85
CA PRO A 1108 -41.78 -48.77 26.65
C PRO A 1108 -40.27 -48.63 26.81
N TYR A 1109 -39.75 -47.43 26.58
CA TYR A 1109 -38.35 -47.05 26.70
C TYR A 1109 -38.21 -46.08 27.88
N GLY A 1110 -37.88 -46.66 29.04
CA GLY A 1110 -37.94 -46.01 30.35
C GLY A 1110 -39.34 -45.92 30.94
N ASP A 1111 -39.40 -45.32 32.12
CA ASP A 1111 -40.66 -45.02 32.79
C ASP A 1111 -41.24 -43.70 32.26
N PRO A 1112 -42.56 -43.62 32.04
CA PRO A 1112 -43.23 -42.37 31.76
C PRO A 1112 -42.92 -41.33 32.83
N TYR A 1113 -42.85 -40.06 32.44
CA TYR A 1113 -42.58 -38.98 33.38
C TYR A 1113 -43.44 -37.76 33.12
N ILE A 1114 -43.70 -37.00 34.18
CA ILE A 1114 -44.57 -35.83 34.14
C ILE A 1114 -43.74 -34.55 34.04
N ARG A 1115 -44.16 -33.65 33.14
CA ARG A 1115 -43.58 -32.31 32.94
C ARG A 1115 -44.66 -31.27 32.79
N THR A 1116 -44.42 -30.09 33.35
CA THR A 1116 -45.31 -28.92 33.24
C THR A 1116 -44.65 -27.89 32.35
N VAL A 1117 -45.40 -27.38 31.36
CA VAL A 1117 -44.95 -26.37 30.41
C VAL A 1117 -45.91 -25.17 30.38
N PRO A 1118 -45.46 -23.98 29.96
CA PRO A 1118 -46.33 -22.82 29.75
C PRO A 1118 -47.47 -23.12 28.77
N LEU A 1119 -48.65 -22.52 29.00
CA LEU A 1119 -49.86 -22.78 28.21
C LEU A 1119 -49.74 -22.31 26.74
N ASP A 1120 -48.92 -21.29 26.50
CA ASP A 1120 -48.62 -20.67 25.21
C ASP A 1120 -47.55 -21.42 24.40
N ARG A 1121 -46.87 -22.42 25.01
CA ARG A 1121 -45.86 -23.23 24.32
C ARG A 1121 -46.48 -24.00 23.15
N MET A 1122 -46.00 -23.72 21.94
CA MET A 1122 -46.49 -24.26 20.66
C MET A 1122 -48.02 -24.11 20.49
N HIS A 1123 -48.59 -23.00 20.99
CA HIS A 1123 -50.03 -22.74 20.92
C HIS A 1123 -50.40 -21.91 19.69
N GLY A 1124 -51.09 -22.52 18.73
CA GLY A 1124 -51.69 -21.81 17.59
C GLY A 1124 -51.85 -22.71 16.36
N PRO A 1125 -52.94 -22.58 15.58
CA PRO A 1125 -52.97 -23.17 14.24
C PRO A 1125 -51.86 -22.54 13.41
N HIS A 1126 -51.16 -23.34 12.60
CA HIS A 1126 -50.05 -22.92 11.73
C HIS A 1126 -48.79 -22.37 12.43
N SER A 1127 -48.62 -22.56 13.74
CA SER A 1127 -47.47 -22.01 14.48
C SER A 1127 -46.28 -22.97 14.62
N THR A 1128 -46.35 -24.18 14.06
CA THR A 1128 -45.31 -25.21 14.18
C THR A 1128 -44.93 -25.81 12.83
N ARG A 1129 -43.67 -26.24 12.72
CA ARG A 1129 -43.11 -27.00 11.61
C ARG A 1129 -42.49 -28.29 12.10
N ILE A 1130 -42.47 -29.30 11.24
CA ILE A 1130 -41.68 -30.52 11.47
C ILE A 1130 -40.23 -30.20 11.09
N VAL A 1131 -39.31 -30.55 11.98
CA VAL A 1131 -37.87 -30.44 11.72
C VAL A 1131 -37.25 -31.82 11.73
N MET A 1132 -36.43 -32.08 10.72
CA MET A 1132 -35.60 -33.27 10.59
C MET A 1132 -34.18 -32.77 10.32
N GLY A 1133 -33.20 -33.29 11.04
CA GLY A 1133 -31.82 -32.85 10.84
C GLY A 1133 -30.88 -33.42 11.88
N VAL A 1134 -29.77 -33.98 11.41
CA VAL A 1134 -28.74 -34.58 12.26
C VAL A 1134 -27.81 -33.46 12.75
N ARG A 1135 -27.64 -33.33 14.06
CA ARG A 1135 -26.48 -32.62 14.64
C ARG A 1135 -25.34 -33.64 14.68
N SER A 1136 -24.26 -33.42 13.94
CA SER A 1136 -23.05 -34.23 14.07
C SER A 1136 -22.48 -34.03 15.47
N SER A 1137 -22.25 -35.14 16.17
CA SER A 1137 -21.62 -35.18 17.49
C SER A 1137 -20.17 -35.67 17.45
N ALA A 1138 -19.66 -36.01 16.26
CA ALA A 1138 -18.34 -36.56 16.10
C ALA A 1138 -17.32 -35.42 15.91
N HIS A 1139 -16.32 -35.40 16.79
CA HIS A 1139 -15.01 -34.88 16.45
C HIS A 1139 -14.42 -35.85 15.40
N GLU A 1140 -14.30 -35.42 14.15
CA GLU A 1140 -13.39 -36.07 13.21
C GLU A 1140 -12.00 -35.53 13.53
N PRO A 1141 -11.04 -36.37 13.94
CA PRO A 1141 -9.64 -35.99 13.84
C PRO A 1141 -9.38 -35.74 12.36
N GLU A 1142 -8.78 -34.61 11.98
CA GLU A 1142 -8.13 -34.48 10.68
C GLU A 1142 -7.11 -35.62 10.59
N VAL A 1143 -7.47 -36.68 9.86
CA VAL A 1143 -6.48 -37.68 9.46
C VAL A 1143 -5.55 -36.93 8.53
N GLY A 1144 -4.35 -36.63 9.02
CA GLY A 1144 -3.32 -35.93 8.26
C GLY A 1144 -3.23 -36.52 6.87
N ALA A 1145 -3.46 -35.70 5.86
CA ALA A 1145 -3.08 -36.01 4.50
C ALA A 1145 -1.59 -36.37 4.55
N ALA A 1146 -1.28 -37.64 4.31
CA ALA A 1146 0.10 -38.04 4.12
C ALA A 1146 0.69 -37.17 3.01
N ASP A 1147 1.85 -36.58 3.27
CA ASP A 1147 2.65 -35.84 2.29
C ASP A 1147 2.71 -36.62 0.97
N VAL A 1148 1.92 -36.18 -0.01
CA VAL A 1148 2.10 -36.54 -1.40
C VAL A 1148 2.65 -35.28 -2.06
N ASP A 1149 3.98 -35.24 -2.17
CA ASP A 1149 4.72 -34.25 -2.95
C ASP A 1149 4.18 -34.22 -4.40
N GLY A 1150 3.32 -33.25 -4.69
CA GLY A 1150 2.80 -32.96 -6.02
C GLY A 1150 2.22 -31.53 -6.05
N PRO A 1151 2.44 -30.76 -7.13
CA PRO A 1151 2.01 -29.37 -7.18
C PRO A 1151 0.48 -29.29 -7.18
N LEU A 1152 -0.08 -28.73 -6.11
CA LEU A 1152 -1.53 -28.55 -5.93
C LEU A 1152 -2.06 -27.44 -6.85
N ASP A 1153 -3.04 -27.81 -7.67
CA ASP A 1153 -3.93 -26.92 -8.40
C ASP A 1153 -5.02 -26.40 -7.42
N PRO A 1154 -5.12 -25.09 -7.16
CA PRO A 1154 -6.04 -24.54 -6.16
C PRO A 1154 -7.52 -24.49 -6.61
N ARG A 1155 -7.93 -25.18 -7.69
CA ARG A 1155 -9.30 -25.10 -8.23
C ARG A 1155 -10.19 -26.34 -8.08
N ALA A 1156 -9.81 -27.35 -7.30
CA ALA A 1156 -10.55 -28.62 -7.26
C ALA A 1156 -11.38 -28.93 -5.99
N ASP A 1157 -11.31 -28.17 -4.90
CA ASP A 1157 -11.98 -28.57 -3.63
C ASP A 1157 -13.02 -27.57 -3.12
N VAL A 1158 -14.19 -27.54 -3.77
CA VAL A 1158 -15.45 -27.10 -3.14
C VAL A 1158 -16.58 -28.01 -3.63
N GLU A 1159 -16.55 -29.30 -3.30
CA GLU A 1159 -17.77 -30.14 -3.28
C GLU A 1159 -17.62 -31.52 -2.61
N GLN A 1160 -16.65 -31.72 -1.70
CA GLN A 1160 -16.66 -32.93 -0.87
C GLN A 1160 -17.46 -32.69 0.41
N GLY A 1161 -18.69 -33.18 0.40
CA GLY A 1161 -19.59 -33.16 1.54
C GLY A 1161 -18.95 -33.82 2.76
N ILE A 1162 -19.13 -33.18 3.92
CA ILE A 1162 -18.83 -33.70 5.26
C ILE A 1162 -19.31 -35.15 5.34
N PRO A 1163 -18.46 -36.14 5.70
CA PRO A 1163 -18.91 -37.50 5.95
C PRO A 1163 -19.95 -37.46 7.08
N LEU A 1164 -21.18 -37.86 6.76
CA LEU A 1164 -22.19 -38.12 7.77
C LEU A 1164 -21.70 -39.29 8.62
N SER A 1165 -21.99 -39.26 9.93
CA SER A 1165 -21.78 -40.37 10.85
C SER A 1165 -22.02 -41.73 10.17
N PRO A 1166 -21.17 -42.76 10.40
CA PRO A 1166 -21.31 -44.10 9.80
C PRO A 1166 -22.64 -44.79 10.13
N PHE A 1167 -23.47 -44.21 10.99
CA PHE A 1167 -24.85 -44.63 11.25
C PHE A 1167 -25.81 -44.42 10.06
N PHE A 1168 -25.46 -43.58 9.07
CA PHE A 1168 -26.37 -43.18 7.98
C PHE A 1168 -25.93 -43.58 6.55
N GLU A 1169 -24.82 -44.30 6.36
CA GLU A 1169 -24.30 -44.65 5.02
C GLU A 1169 -25.11 -45.74 4.28
N GLY A 1170 -26.31 -46.08 4.74
CA GLY A 1170 -27.10 -47.19 4.19
C GLY A 1170 -28.57 -46.85 3.96
N ALA A 1171 -28.90 -45.80 3.19
CA ALA A 1171 -30.10 -45.71 2.35
C ALA A 1171 -30.40 -44.24 1.98
N SER A 1172 -29.90 -43.74 0.85
CA SER A 1172 -30.42 -42.50 0.25
C SER A 1172 -31.65 -42.75 -0.65
N TRP A 1173 -31.91 -44.01 -1.05
CA TRP A 1173 -32.98 -44.35 -1.99
C TRP A 1173 -34.32 -44.75 -1.35
N ALA A 1174 -34.36 -45.13 -0.07
CA ALA A 1174 -35.59 -45.60 0.58
C ALA A 1174 -36.51 -44.48 1.09
N TRP A 1175 -35.96 -43.28 1.37
CA TRP A 1175 -36.71 -42.19 2.02
C TRP A 1175 -37.61 -41.42 1.07
N PHE A 1176 -37.30 -41.41 -0.23
CA PHE A 1176 -38.13 -40.77 -1.24
C PHE A 1176 -39.50 -41.44 -1.39
N VAL A 1177 -39.62 -42.73 -1.08
CA VAL A 1177 -40.86 -43.51 -1.28
C VAL A 1177 -41.92 -43.20 -0.21
N VAL A 1178 -41.55 -42.89 1.03
CA VAL A 1178 -42.53 -42.67 2.12
C VAL A 1178 -43.18 -41.28 2.04
N VAL A 1179 -42.42 -40.24 1.64
CA VAL A 1179 -42.96 -38.89 1.46
C VAL A 1179 -43.88 -38.82 0.24
N VAL A 1180 -43.56 -39.54 -0.85
CA VAL A 1180 -44.44 -39.63 -2.02
C VAL A 1180 -45.76 -40.30 -1.64
N VAL A 1181 -45.79 -41.34 -0.79
CA VAL A 1181 -47.05 -41.99 -0.42
C VAL A 1181 -47.96 -41.10 0.42
N VAL A 1182 -47.43 -40.32 1.37
CA VAL A 1182 -48.26 -39.42 2.19
C VAL A 1182 -48.75 -38.20 1.38
N VAL A 1183 -47.89 -37.64 0.52
CA VAL A 1183 -48.25 -36.53 -0.36
C VAL A 1183 -49.23 -36.99 -1.44
N VAL A 1184 -49.08 -38.20 -2.00
CA VAL A 1184 -50.04 -38.79 -2.95
C VAL A 1184 -51.37 -39.10 -2.28
N VAL A 1185 -51.41 -39.60 -1.04
CA VAL A 1185 -52.68 -39.81 -0.31
C VAL A 1185 -53.37 -38.48 0.00
N CYS A 1186 -52.63 -37.44 0.36
CA CYS A 1186 -53.21 -36.10 0.57
C CYS A 1186 -53.67 -35.45 -0.76
N LEU A 1187 -52.90 -35.59 -1.85
CA LEU A 1187 -53.27 -35.14 -3.20
C LEU A 1187 -54.47 -35.92 -3.74
N LEU A 1188 -54.59 -37.22 -3.47
CA LEU A 1188 -55.76 -38.02 -3.84
C LEU A 1188 -56.99 -37.59 -3.03
N TYR A 1189 -56.83 -37.23 -1.76
CA TYR A 1189 -57.92 -36.64 -0.96
C TYR A 1189 -58.35 -35.25 -1.48
N LEU A 1190 -57.38 -34.42 -1.90
CA LEU A 1190 -57.65 -33.10 -2.47
C LEU A 1190 -58.29 -33.21 -3.86
N LEU A 1191 -57.80 -34.12 -4.71
CA LEU A 1191 -58.38 -34.42 -6.02
C LEU A 1191 -59.78 -35.03 -5.89
N PHE A 1192 -60.04 -35.85 -4.86
CA PHE A 1192 -61.37 -36.37 -4.58
C PHE A 1192 -62.33 -35.24 -4.19
N PHE A 1193 -61.89 -34.26 -3.39
CA PHE A 1193 -62.71 -33.09 -3.04
C PHE A 1193 -62.92 -32.12 -4.21
N VAL A 1194 -61.90 -31.90 -5.05
CA VAL A 1194 -62.02 -31.09 -6.27
C VAL A 1194 -62.95 -31.77 -7.28
N TRP A 1195 -62.88 -33.09 -7.41
CA TRP A 1195 -63.78 -33.87 -8.26
C TRP A 1195 -65.22 -33.85 -7.74
N LEU A 1196 -65.44 -33.97 -6.42
CA LEU A 1196 -66.77 -33.82 -5.81
C LEU A 1196 -67.35 -32.41 -6.05
N SER A 1197 -66.50 -31.38 -5.95
CA SER A 1197 -66.88 -29.99 -6.18
C SER A 1197 -67.22 -29.74 -7.66
N PHE A 1198 -66.49 -30.36 -8.58
CA PHE A 1198 -66.74 -30.26 -10.02
C PHE A 1198 -68.05 -30.98 -10.42
N VAL A 1199 -68.35 -32.13 -9.83
CA VAL A 1199 -69.62 -32.84 -10.04
C VAL A 1199 -70.81 -32.04 -9.51
N VAL A 1200 -70.67 -31.36 -8.37
CA VAL A 1200 -71.73 -30.48 -7.83
C VAL A 1200 -71.93 -29.25 -8.73
N VAL A 1201 -70.87 -28.65 -9.26
CA VAL A 1201 -70.97 -27.50 -10.20
C VAL A 1201 -71.58 -27.92 -11.54
N VAL A 1202 -71.24 -29.09 -12.08
CA VAL A 1202 -71.84 -29.59 -13.33
C VAL A 1202 -73.32 -29.94 -13.14
N VAL A 1203 -73.73 -30.46 -11.98
CA VAL A 1203 -75.16 -30.70 -11.69
C VAL A 1203 -75.93 -29.38 -11.53
N VAL A 1204 -75.32 -28.34 -10.93
CA VAL A 1204 -75.96 -27.01 -10.82
C VAL A 1204 -76.03 -26.31 -12.18
N VAL A 1205 -75.01 -26.42 -13.04
CA VAL A 1205 -75.02 -25.82 -14.38
C VAL A 1205 -75.98 -26.53 -15.33
N VAL A 1206 -76.14 -27.86 -15.23
CA VAL A 1206 -77.14 -28.61 -16.02
C VAL A 1206 -78.58 -28.32 -15.57
N VAL A 1207 -78.81 -27.99 -14.30
CA VAL A 1207 -80.14 -27.56 -13.81
C VAL A 1207 -80.45 -26.10 -14.18
N VAL A 1208 -79.43 -25.24 -14.31
CA VAL A 1208 -79.62 -23.83 -14.73
C VAL A 1208 -79.81 -23.68 -16.24
N VAL A 1209 -79.22 -24.56 -17.07
CA VAL A 1209 -79.37 -24.52 -18.54
C VAL A 1209 -80.71 -25.09 -19.04
N VAL A 1210 -81.51 -25.74 -18.18
CA VAL A 1210 -82.83 -26.30 -18.55
C VAL A 1210 -84.01 -25.41 -18.10
N VAL A 1211 -83.76 -24.26 -17.45
CA VAL A 1211 -84.84 -23.38 -16.94
C VAL A 1211 -84.87 -21.98 -17.57
N GLU A 1212 -83.96 -21.63 -18.49
CA GLU A 1212 -84.03 -20.38 -19.26
C GLU A 1212 -84.56 -20.56 -20.69
N SER A 1213 -85.82 -20.99 -20.80
CA SER A 1213 -86.65 -20.69 -21.98
C SER A 1213 -88.13 -20.55 -21.59
N ALA A 1214 -88.46 -19.59 -20.72
CA ALA A 1214 -89.83 -19.12 -20.58
C ALA A 1214 -89.88 -17.66 -20.14
N SER A 1215 -90.51 -16.87 -21.00
CA SER A 1215 -90.69 -15.44 -20.98
C SER A 1215 -91.46 -14.87 -19.79
N SER A 1216 -91.13 -13.60 -19.49
CA SER A 1216 -92.04 -12.51 -19.12
C SER A 1216 -93.01 -12.73 -17.94
N HIS A 1217 -92.67 -12.13 -16.80
CA HIS A 1217 -93.54 -11.46 -15.82
C HIS A 1217 -93.01 -11.71 -14.40
N LEU A 1218 -92.45 -10.69 -13.73
CA LEU A 1218 -92.78 -10.32 -12.35
C LEU A 1218 -91.85 -9.18 -11.84
N SER A 1219 -92.23 -7.93 -12.12
CA SER A 1219 -91.66 -6.73 -11.49
C SER A 1219 -92.38 -6.35 -10.18
N ARG A 1220 -92.94 -7.32 -9.45
CA ARG A 1220 -93.70 -7.10 -8.20
C ARG A 1220 -93.66 -8.35 -7.31
N LEU A 1221 -92.55 -8.58 -6.59
CA LEU A 1221 -92.63 -9.36 -5.33
C LEU A 1221 -91.43 -9.25 -4.36
N VAL A 1222 -90.32 -8.56 -4.66
CA VAL A 1222 -89.14 -8.58 -3.76
C VAL A 1222 -88.84 -7.20 -3.13
N ARG A 1223 -89.89 -6.39 -2.90
CA ARG A 1223 -89.82 -5.18 -2.06
C ARG A 1223 -90.32 -5.40 -0.62
N LEU A 1224 -90.40 -6.66 -0.16
CA LEU A 1224 -91.06 -6.99 1.11
C LEU A 1224 -90.30 -7.94 2.06
N LEU A 1225 -89.05 -8.32 1.80
CA LEU A 1225 -88.38 -9.34 2.63
C LEU A 1225 -86.92 -9.08 3.05
N PHE A 1226 -86.45 -7.83 3.09
CA PHE A 1226 -85.18 -7.52 3.75
C PHE A 1226 -85.35 -6.41 4.80
N GLY A 1227 -85.63 -6.84 6.03
CA GLY A 1227 -85.32 -6.09 7.24
C GLY A 1227 -84.11 -6.71 7.93
N SER A 1228 -83.15 -5.86 8.32
CA SER A 1228 -82.13 -6.01 9.40
C SER A 1228 -81.24 -7.27 9.39
N SER A 1229 -79.92 -7.24 9.55
CA SER A 1229 -78.98 -6.22 10.02
C SER A 1229 -77.55 -6.79 9.96
N LEU A 1230 -76.57 -5.88 9.88
CA LEU A 1230 -75.19 -5.94 10.40
C LEU A 1230 -74.10 -6.74 9.64
N HIS A 1231 -73.15 -5.94 9.15
CA HIS A 1231 -71.68 -6.11 9.07
C HIS A 1231 -71.11 -7.38 8.45
N LEU A 1232 -70.43 -7.27 7.30
CA LEU A 1232 -68.98 -6.98 7.18
C LEU A 1232 -68.55 -7.41 5.76
N GLU A 1233 -68.04 -6.51 4.92
CA GLU A 1233 -67.18 -6.89 3.79
C GLU A 1233 -66.39 -5.66 3.32
N HIS A 1234 -65.06 -5.78 3.27
CA HIS A 1234 -64.29 -5.38 2.10
C HIS A 1234 -62.86 -5.90 2.22
N ALA A 1235 -62.49 -6.79 1.31
CA ALA A 1235 -61.13 -6.98 0.87
C ALA A 1235 -61.11 -7.12 -0.66
N LEU A 1236 -60.01 -6.63 -1.25
CA LEU A 1236 -59.44 -6.99 -2.55
C LEU A 1236 -59.88 -6.21 -3.81
N THR A 1237 -59.06 -5.20 -4.12
CA THR A 1237 -58.24 -5.12 -5.34
C THR A 1237 -56.78 -5.00 -4.82
N SER A 1238 -55.70 -5.56 -5.35
CA SER A 1238 -55.27 -5.98 -6.69
C SER A 1238 -54.11 -6.98 -6.57
N ILE A 1239 -54.03 -7.95 -7.48
CA ILE A 1239 -52.89 -8.86 -7.72
C ILE A 1239 -52.48 -8.63 -9.20
N HIS A 1240 -51.24 -8.75 -9.66
CA HIS A 1240 -50.43 -9.95 -9.60
C HIS A 1240 -48.94 -9.71 -9.78
N ALA A 1241 -48.17 -10.17 -8.79
CA ALA A 1241 -47.14 -11.19 -9.01
C ALA A 1241 -47.79 -12.57 -8.92
#